data_AF-A0A6G7Z8N7-F1
#
_entry.id   AF-A0A6G7Z8N7-F1
#
_cell.length_a   1.000
_cell.length_b   1.000
_cell.length_c   1.000
_cell.angle_alpha   90.00
_cell.angle_beta   90.00
_cell.angle_gamma   90.00
#
_symmetry.space_group_name_H-M   'P 1'
#
loop_
_entity.id
_entity.type
_entity.pdbx_description
1 polymer ?
#
loop_
_entity_poly.entity_id
_entity_poly.type
_entity_poly.pdbx_seq_one_letter_code
_entity_poly.pdbx_strand_id
1 'polypeptide(L)'
;MNKILKRITLLALSATLVLTLIFTAGQTTNISAEETKVYTTTINSGDVTSQPLAPTEPQPEAPITVDQEVSQDSIDNVEVTEQDILNHEVETPVSAEIEVLTLKENEVVVNSFDELYTLVTNRGNGVYDTYYMSQDFVVSKSLTVPEGYSFVLDGRDPVTGEYHSLTARENDDFFTYAFKAKNATPTTMHFQNMNISTYNKYGLMYSGYDNTTFIYENVSFTGTTLVHNLKGKVVLNNFTATMKSGYSQELARALEINFYGDNVITDFSSKNGPTFNSATTALVFEEGSSTKISSDYRAIYSKSMDLKPNSSLDVEIVTAYDASTVSIIQTGILTMKGANLNVVINSYTRTSAIVLTDEMIISQSNVYISSNRSWQALTAKNRIEIIDGSTVTIEADYTSPDVIDQTSESTPYSQGLVIDNSTVNLNIDYAYAGMMKSRSDMIINNSTVNMQAAKINREAISTMGNLTITNSNIWADSNDSRIGAVSVAKKFMIEDSDILVDSEGNAGTVSKYHMITAKEFESKNARVNLIIDDKEIIGIFDVEKHIKIVNDGTKPGWFIADGNHKMALLNTKKTPTIEVTTQQINLWNDIDSTTSADIRIFNKDNSTGTLEFTVGTDNSINIIRNTFVPHEGSNKIETGIFNGRATYAMGHVMFQNQSGDDQNIIDFKTNPNAAITFNYNGNQVIEGNADTNGRYYAKLDQPLGVDYHTITIKDGHFEIVEVLDYTIYGSVDLTHYPKTIQFGDVDIRNTAGTHARHDTMTLRVEDTRYERTGWKLEVRAKQELTDTSGRNSVLHDSLIFKKNAQHNGNVINNRPIVVYETPENYDAVTELDFANDLGVLMQLGGPNGIYANTGYTAELEWILTYK
;
A
#
# COMPACT_ATOMS: atom_id res chain seq x y z
N MET A 1 -3.90 47.71 -44.14
CA MET A 1 -2.95 47.44 -43.04
C MET A 1 -3.56 46.41 -42.12
N ASN A 2 -2.81 45.35 -41.85
CA ASN A 2 -3.29 43.97 -41.73
C ASN A 2 -3.97 43.59 -40.41
N LYS A 3 -5.18 43.01 -40.51
CA LYS A 3 -5.75 42.00 -39.59
C LYS A 3 -6.92 41.30 -40.27
N ILE A 4 -6.72 40.23 -41.07
CA ILE A 4 -7.79 39.30 -41.50
C ILE A 4 -7.19 37.90 -41.83
N LEU A 5 -7.89 36.83 -41.37
CA LEU A 5 -7.94 35.43 -41.88
C LEU A 5 -6.77 34.47 -41.56
N LYS A 6 -6.93 33.15 -41.31
CA LYS A 6 -8.06 32.20 -41.44
C LYS A 6 -7.73 30.87 -40.71
N ARG A 7 -8.78 30.11 -40.42
CA ARG A 7 -8.88 28.71 -39.96
C ARG A 7 -8.16 27.64 -40.83
N ILE A 8 -7.94 26.47 -40.20
CA ILE A 8 -7.88 25.07 -40.71
C ILE A 8 -6.50 24.46 -41.10
N THR A 9 -6.04 23.60 -40.18
CA THR A 9 -5.68 22.17 -40.32
C THR A 9 -4.74 21.68 -41.46
N LEU A 10 -3.67 20.98 -41.05
CA LEU A 10 -3.38 19.55 -41.35
C LEU A 10 -1.95 19.25 -41.86
N LEU A 11 -1.26 18.38 -41.11
CA LEU A 11 -0.16 17.43 -41.40
C LEU A 11 0.98 17.80 -42.39
N ALA A 12 2.22 17.57 -41.93
CA ALA A 12 3.23 16.83 -42.70
C ALA A 12 4.32 16.23 -41.79
N LEU A 13 4.39 14.89 -41.78
CA LEU A 13 5.55 14.07 -41.44
C LEU A 13 6.79 14.46 -42.28
N SER A 14 7.98 14.40 -41.68
CA SER A 14 9.28 13.97 -42.28
C SER A 14 10.37 14.13 -41.20
N ALA A 15 10.98 13.07 -40.66
CA ALA A 15 11.99 12.18 -41.23
C ALA A 15 13.26 12.90 -41.77
N THR A 16 14.36 12.71 -41.02
CA THR A 16 15.78 12.65 -41.44
C THR A 16 16.52 13.96 -41.82
N LEU A 17 17.60 14.30 -41.08
CA LEU A 17 19.02 14.02 -41.44
C LEU A 17 20.06 15.10 -40.94
N VAL A 18 20.97 14.66 -40.04
CA VAL A 18 22.45 14.90 -39.98
C VAL A 18 23.10 16.18 -39.35
N LEU A 19 23.96 15.88 -38.34
CA LEU A 19 25.20 16.53 -37.83
C LEU A 19 25.09 17.93 -37.15
N THR A 20 25.76 18.29 -36.03
CA THR A 20 26.94 17.80 -35.30
C THR A 20 26.99 18.46 -33.89
N LEU A 21 27.46 17.71 -32.88
CA LEU A 21 28.16 18.06 -31.63
C LEU A 21 28.19 19.52 -31.11
N ILE A 22 27.83 19.72 -29.82
CA ILE A 22 28.71 20.32 -28.77
C ILE A 22 28.37 19.69 -27.40
N PHE A 23 29.37 19.05 -26.77
CA PHE A 23 29.38 18.58 -25.39
C PHE A 23 29.60 19.73 -24.39
N THR A 24 28.86 19.74 -23.28
CA THR A 24 29.23 20.30 -21.96
C THR A 24 28.24 19.72 -20.93
N ALA A 25 28.57 19.19 -19.75
CA ALA A 25 29.81 19.09 -19.01
C ALA A 25 29.69 17.89 -18.06
N GLY A 26 30.74 17.08 -18.02
CA GLY A 26 31.01 15.99 -17.09
C GLY A 26 32.43 15.58 -17.43
N GLN A 27 33.33 15.54 -16.45
CA GLN A 27 34.75 15.35 -16.70
C GLN A 27 34.98 14.11 -17.58
N THR A 28 35.34 14.33 -18.84
CA THR A 28 35.93 13.30 -19.68
C THR A 28 37.26 12.92 -19.04
N THR A 29 37.32 11.79 -18.34
CA THR A 29 38.54 11.00 -18.35
C THR A 29 38.80 10.66 -19.82
N ASN A 30 39.93 11.15 -20.31
CA ASN A 30 40.31 11.09 -21.71
C ASN A 30 40.12 9.67 -22.28
N ILE A 31 39.52 9.58 -23.47
CA ILE A 31 39.72 8.45 -24.37
C ILE A 31 41.23 8.32 -24.57
N SER A 32 41.77 7.23 -24.00
CA SER A 32 43.12 6.67 -24.07
C SER A 32 44.21 7.60 -24.63
N ALA A 33 44.95 8.27 -23.73
CA ALA A 33 46.34 8.54 -24.06
C ALA A 33 47.03 7.18 -24.20
N GLU A 34 47.68 6.93 -25.34
CA GLU A 34 48.50 5.74 -25.54
C GLU A 34 49.51 5.65 -24.38
N GLU A 35 49.30 4.67 -23.48
CA GLU A 35 50.15 4.47 -22.32
C GLU A 35 51.35 3.62 -22.72
N THR A 36 52.52 3.96 -22.18
CA THR A 36 53.77 3.26 -22.49
C THR A 36 54.50 2.90 -21.20
N LYS A 37 54.76 1.60 -21.03
CA LYS A 37 55.61 1.06 -19.95
C LYS A 37 56.93 0.57 -20.54
N VAL A 38 58.05 0.89 -19.89
CA VAL A 38 59.40 0.53 -20.36
C VAL A 38 60.08 -0.37 -19.34
N TYR A 39 60.66 -1.47 -19.81
CA TYR A 39 61.36 -2.47 -19.02
C TYR A 39 62.78 -2.66 -19.56
N THR A 40 63.78 -2.76 -18.69
CA THR A 40 65.19 -2.82 -19.12
C THR A 40 65.81 -4.20 -18.92
N THR A 41 66.57 -4.65 -19.92
CA THR A 41 67.36 -5.88 -19.91
C THR A 41 68.83 -5.57 -20.17
N THR A 42 69.73 -6.10 -19.36
CA THR A 42 71.18 -6.02 -19.61
C THR A 42 71.64 -7.21 -20.44
N ILE A 43 72.39 -6.96 -21.51
CA ILE A 43 73.04 -7.99 -22.32
C ILE A 43 74.49 -8.11 -21.89
N ASN A 44 74.99 -9.33 -21.78
CA ASN A 44 76.41 -9.61 -21.57
C ASN A 44 76.87 -10.66 -22.59
N SER A 45 77.93 -10.33 -23.31
CA SER A 45 78.46 -11.19 -24.37
C SER A 45 79.27 -12.38 -23.87
N GLY A 46 79.54 -12.51 -22.56
CA GLY A 46 80.64 -13.36 -22.06
C GLY A 46 82.03 -12.84 -22.46
N ASP A 47 83.09 -13.53 -22.06
CA ASP A 47 84.44 -13.16 -22.52
C ASP A 47 84.61 -13.62 -23.97
N VAL A 48 85.14 -12.75 -24.83
CA VAL A 48 85.51 -13.18 -26.18
C VAL A 48 86.84 -13.95 -26.09
N THR A 49 86.77 -15.28 -26.01
CA THR A 49 87.94 -16.16 -25.80
C THR A 49 88.59 -16.59 -27.12
N SER A 50 89.70 -17.33 -27.04
CA SER A 50 90.45 -17.85 -28.20
C SER A 50 90.63 -19.37 -28.16
N GLN A 51 89.73 -20.12 -27.50
CA GLN A 51 89.84 -21.59 -27.33
C GLN A 51 88.50 -22.33 -27.57
N PRO A 52 88.51 -23.57 -28.12
CA PRO A 52 87.31 -24.30 -28.57
C PRO A 52 86.61 -25.11 -27.46
N LEU A 53 85.28 -25.24 -27.51
CA LEU A 53 84.43 -26.09 -26.65
C LEU A 53 83.77 -27.25 -27.42
N ALA A 54 83.63 -28.41 -26.76
CA ALA A 54 83.19 -29.70 -27.32
C ALA A 54 81.70 -30.05 -26.98
N PRO A 55 81.03 -30.94 -27.76
CA PRO A 55 79.56 -31.14 -27.70
C PRO A 55 79.11 -32.41 -26.94
N THR A 56 77.86 -32.46 -26.47
CA THR A 56 77.10 -33.72 -26.26
C THR A 56 75.57 -33.53 -26.38
N GLU A 57 74.93 -34.44 -27.13
CA GLU A 57 73.49 -34.74 -27.32
C GLU A 57 73.03 -35.83 -26.31
N PRO A 58 71.81 -36.46 -26.35
CA PRO A 58 70.46 -36.10 -26.86
C PRO A 58 69.25 -36.55 -25.97
N GLN A 59 68.02 -36.06 -26.31
CA GLN A 59 66.63 -36.66 -26.29
C GLN A 59 66.04 -37.41 -25.04
N PRO A 60 64.72 -37.72 -24.90
CA PRO A 60 63.62 -37.85 -25.91
C PRO A 60 62.16 -37.39 -25.55
N GLU A 61 61.34 -37.30 -26.61
CA GLU A 61 59.90 -37.64 -26.86
C GLU A 61 58.87 -37.76 -25.70
N ALA A 62 57.75 -37.01 -25.68
CA ALA A 62 56.46 -37.13 -26.42
C ALA A 62 55.34 -37.84 -25.57
N PRO A 63 54.09 -38.07 -26.04
CA PRO A 63 52.96 -37.14 -26.20
C PRO A 63 51.64 -37.63 -25.50
N ILE A 64 50.51 -37.04 -25.91
CA ILE A 64 49.13 -37.59 -26.10
C ILE A 64 48.00 -37.03 -25.22
N THR A 65 46.93 -36.78 -25.94
CA THR A 65 45.67 -36.04 -25.80
C THR A 65 44.44 -36.96 -25.64
N VAL A 66 43.30 -36.34 -25.33
CA VAL A 66 41.92 -36.56 -25.88
C VAL A 66 40.98 -37.58 -25.21
N ASP A 67 39.85 -37.00 -24.73
CA ASP A 67 38.41 -37.32 -24.88
C ASP A 67 37.87 -38.72 -24.49
N GLN A 68 36.60 -38.97 -24.17
CA GLN A 68 35.34 -38.35 -24.57
C GLN A 68 34.17 -38.87 -23.68
N GLU A 69 33.03 -38.18 -23.82
CA GLU A 69 31.66 -38.34 -23.30
C GLU A 69 31.03 -39.75 -23.16
N VAL A 70 29.84 -39.84 -22.54
CA VAL A 70 28.54 -40.08 -23.24
C VAL A 70 27.40 -40.55 -22.28
N SER A 71 26.26 -39.82 -22.35
CA SER A 71 24.82 -40.22 -22.22
C SER A 71 24.21 -40.72 -20.90
N GLN A 72 22.88 -40.77 -20.69
CA GLN A 72 21.65 -40.00 -21.03
C GLN A 72 20.45 -40.83 -20.48
N ASP A 73 19.27 -40.21 -20.40
CA ASP A 73 17.90 -40.78 -20.29
C ASP A 73 17.40 -41.22 -18.89
N SER A 74 16.14 -41.02 -18.46
CA SER A 74 14.90 -40.56 -19.12
C SER A 74 13.80 -40.21 -18.08
N ILE A 75 12.77 -39.53 -18.58
CA ILE A 75 11.58 -38.88 -17.97
C ILE A 75 10.45 -39.88 -17.62
N ASP A 76 9.54 -39.53 -16.68
CA ASP A 76 8.07 -39.59 -16.91
C ASP A 76 7.23 -38.87 -15.84
N ASN A 77 6.25 -38.10 -16.33
CA ASN A 77 5.22 -37.30 -15.65
C ASN A 77 3.87 -38.05 -15.62
N VAL A 78 3.02 -37.81 -14.61
CA VAL A 78 1.55 -37.94 -14.74
C VAL A 78 0.84 -36.89 -13.86
N GLU A 79 -0.15 -36.22 -14.45
CA GLU A 79 -1.07 -35.21 -13.93
C GLU A 79 -2.50 -35.81 -13.84
N VAL A 80 -3.36 -35.31 -12.93
CA VAL A 80 -4.76 -35.79 -12.75
C VAL A 80 -5.72 -34.60 -12.62
N THR A 81 -6.87 -34.69 -13.31
CA THR A 81 -7.97 -33.70 -13.36
C THR A 81 -9.28 -34.20 -12.74
N GLU A 82 -10.16 -33.24 -12.40
CA GLU A 82 -11.48 -33.35 -11.75
C GLU A 82 -12.66 -33.61 -12.73
N GLN A 83 -13.72 -34.32 -12.26
CA GLN A 83 -15.17 -34.02 -12.47
C GLN A 83 -16.10 -35.12 -11.91
N ASP A 84 -17.21 -34.72 -11.25
CA ASP A 84 -18.60 -35.27 -11.31
C ASP A 84 -19.42 -34.91 -10.03
N ILE A 85 -20.38 -33.95 -10.05
CA ILE A 85 -21.83 -34.01 -10.42
C ILE A 85 -22.78 -34.53 -9.31
N LEU A 86 -23.54 -33.57 -8.74
CA LEU A 86 -25.02 -33.48 -8.62
C LEU A 86 -25.87 -34.70 -8.15
N ASN A 87 -26.61 -34.53 -7.02
CA ASN A 87 -28.00 -34.99 -6.81
C ASN A 87 -28.50 -34.64 -5.38
N HIS A 88 -29.59 -33.87 -5.27
CA HIS A 88 -30.45 -33.85 -4.07
C HIS A 88 -31.90 -33.56 -4.48
N GLU A 89 -32.78 -34.51 -4.17
CA GLU A 89 -34.23 -34.45 -4.40
C GLU A 89 -34.94 -33.59 -3.36
N VAL A 90 -36.05 -32.99 -3.80
CA VAL A 90 -36.93 -32.09 -3.04
C VAL A 90 -38.08 -32.93 -2.46
N GLU A 91 -38.20 -33.00 -1.14
CA GLU A 91 -39.39 -33.53 -0.45
C GLU A 91 -40.45 -32.44 -0.30
N THR A 92 -41.68 -32.75 -0.70
CA THR A 92 -42.90 -31.95 -0.42
C THR A 92 -43.47 -32.32 0.95
N PRO A 93 -44.07 -31.36 1.70
CA PRO A 93 -44.54 -31.60 3.05
C PRO A 93 -45.88 -32.35 3.09
N VAL A 94 -45.97 -33.27 4.05
CA VAL A 94 -47.16 -34.02 4.44
C VAL A 94 -48.11 -33.09 5.23
N SER A 95 -49.39 -33.10 4.88
CA SER A 95 -50.50 -32.45 5.59
C SER A 95 -50.54 -32.87 7.07
N ALA A 96 -50.45 -31.90 7.99
CA ALA A 96 -50.58 -32.16 9.42
C ALA A 96 -52.01 -32.60 9.79
N GLU A 97 -52.14 -33.79 10.39
CA GLU A 97 -53.31 -34.16 11.19
C GLU A 97 -53.40 -33.22 12.41
N ILE A 98 -54.60 -32.68 12.67
CA ILE A 98 -54.87 -31.89 13.88
C ILE A 98 -54.94 -32.87 15.05
N GLU A 99 -53.86 -32.94 15.83
CA GLU A 99 -53.83 -33.68 17.10
C GLU A 99 -54.72 -32.95 18.11
N VAL A 100 -55.89 -33.51 18.43
CA VAL A 100 -56.78 -32.98 19.48
C VAL A 100 -56.03 -33.08 20.82
N LEU A 101 -55.65 -31.93 21.38
CA LEU A 101 -54.84 -31.85 22.59
C LEU A 101 -55.65 -32.34 23.80
N THR A 102 -55.11 -33.34 24.52
CA THR A 102 -55.64 -33.70 25.84
C THR A 102 -55.12 -32.67 26.86
N LEU A 103 -56.02 -31.87 27.42
CA LEU A 103 -55.69 -30.82 28.39
C LEU A 103 -55.06 -31.40 29.67
N LYS A 104 -54.06 -30.72 30.20
CA LYS A 104 -53.47 -31.02 31.52
C LYS A 104 -54.39 -30.57 32.67
N GLU A 105 -54.06 -31.00 33.89
CA GLU A 105 -54.85 -30.70 35.10
C GLU A 105 -54.94 -29.18 35.40
N ASN A 106 -53.92 -28.41 34.99
CA ASN A 106 -53.84 -26.95 35.14
C ASN A 106 -54.31 -26.17 33.89
N GLU A 107 -54.89 -26.85 32.90
CA GLU A 107 -55.36 -26.27 31.64
C GLU A 107 -56.89 -26.32 31.53
N VAL A 108 -57.52 -25.30 30.94
CA VAL A 108 -58.98 -25.25 30.76
C VAL A 108 -59.40 -24.48 29.52
N VAL A 109 -60.45 -24.94 28.83
CA VAL A 109 -61.11 -24.20 27.75
C VAL A 109 -62.16 -23.26 28.36
N VAL A 110 -62.09 -21.98 28.02
CA VAL A 110 -63.01 -20.93 28.47
C VAL A 110 -63.86 -20.45 27.30
N ASN A 111 -65.17 -20.34 27.54
CA ASN A 111 -66.15 -19.99 26.50
C ASN A 111 -66.55 -18.51 26.55
N SER A 112 -66.06 -17.72 27.50
CA SER A 112 -66.34 -16.28 27.52
C SER A 112 -65.31 -15.49 28.33
N PHE A 113 -65.25 -14.19 28.07
CA PHE A 113 -64.44 -13.28 28.89
C PHE A 113 -64.90 -13.24 30.36
N ASP A 114 -66.20 -13.37 30.65
CA ASP A 114 -66.73 -13.39 32.02
C ASP A 114 -66.29 -14.65 32.79
N GLU A 115 -66.20 -15.78 32.10
CA GLU A 115 -65.66 -17.03 32.64
C GLU A 115 -64.16 -16.90 32.94
N LEU A 116 -63.37 -16.40 31.97
CA LEU A 116 -61.96 -16.10 32.17
C LEU A 116 -61.74 -15.15 33.35
N TYR A 117 -62.50 -14.06 33.41
CA TYR A 117 -62.45 -13.09 34.52
C TYR A 117 -62.68 -13.78 35.87
N THR A 118 -63.71 -14.62 35.97
CA THR A 118 -64.06 -15.31 37.22
C THR A 118 -62.98 -16.30 37.64
N LEU A 119 -62.42 -17.05 36.69
CA LEU A 119 -61.34 -18.00 36.98
C LEU A 119 -60.08 -17.26 37.40
N VAL A 120 -59.58 -16.30 36.62
CA VAL A 120 -58.33 -15.59 36.92
C VAL A 120 -58.41 -14.80 38.22
N THR A 121 -59.50 -14.05 38.47
CA THR A 121 -59.63 -13.25 39.71
C THR A 121 -59.74 -14.09 40.98
N ASN A 122 -60.21 -15.34 40.86
CA ASN A 122 -60.22 -16.33 41.93
C ASN A 122 -58.97 -17.25 41.90
N ARG A 123 -57.86 -16.82 41.27
CA ARG A 123 -56.60 -17.59 41.11
C ARG A 123 -56.78 -18.94 40.40
N GLY A 124 -57.51 -18.99 39.28
CA GLY A 124 -57.86 -20.22 38.58
C GLY A 124 -58.71 -21.17 39.43
N ASN A 125 -59.45 -20.64 40.41
CA ASN A 125 -60.06 -21.41 41.50
C ASN A 125 -59.04 -22.30 42.27
N GLY A 126 -57.77 -21.90 42.26
CA GLY A 126 -56.62 -22.60 42.85
C GLY A 126 -55.94 -23.65 41.97
N VAL A 127 -56.34 -23.82 40.70
CA VAL A 127 -55.97 -25.01 39.89
C VAL A 127 -55.35 -24.68 38.53
N TYR A 128 -55.92 -23.73 37.79
CA TYR A 128 -55.50 -23.47 36.40
C TYR A 128 -54.42 -22.39 36.31
N ASP A 129 -53.55 -22.48 35.31
CA ASP A 129 -52.61 -21.43 34.89
C ASP A 129 -52.66 -21.17 33.38
N THR A 130 -53.33 -22.02 32.61
CA THR A 130 -53.41 -21.93 31.15
C THR A 130 -54.87 -22.00 30.70
N TYR A 131 -55.29 -21.03 29.91
CA TYR A 131 -56.68 -20.85 29.47
C TYR A 131 -56.73 -20.83 27.94
N TYR A 132 -57.56 -21.68 27.35
CA TYR A 132 -57.78 -21.74 25.91
C TYR A 132 -59.09 -21.08 25.52
N MET A 133 -59.08 -20.18 24.55
CA MET A 133 -60.29 -19.54 24.02
C MET A 133 -61.02 -20.50 23.07
N SER A 134 -62.34 -20.67 23.23
CA SER A 134 -63.18 -21.39 22.25
C SER A 134 -63.99 -20.47 21.33
N GLN A 135 -63.89 -19.17 21.54
CA GLN A 135 -64.50 -18.13 20.72
C GLN A 135 -63.85 -16.77 20.94
N ASP A 136 -64.16 -15.79 20.08
CA ASP A 136 -63.69 -14.42 20.23
C ASP A 136 -64.19 -13.76 21.51
N PHE A 137 -63.30 -13.04 22.20
CA PHE A 137 -63.58 -12.34 23.45
C PHE A 137 -63.63 -10.83 23.25
N VAL A 138 -64.66 -10.21 23.85
CA VAL A 138 -64.75 -8.75 24.03
C VAL A 138 -64.52 -8.42 25.50
N VAL A 139 -63.46 -7.67 25.79
CA VAL A 139 -63.12 -7.20 27.15
C VAL A 139 -64.22 -6.25 27.61
N SER A 140 -65.08 -6.74 28.50
CA SER A 140 -66.28 -6.04 28.97
C SER A 140 -66.12 -5.39 30.36
N LYS A 141 -65.05 -5.74 31.08
CA LYS A 141 -64.66 -5.17 32.37
C LYS A 141 -63.16 -5.39 32.60
N SER A 142 -62.55 -4.66 33.52
CA SER A 142 -61.12 -4.80 33.78
C SER A 142 -60.82 -6.08 34.56
N LEU A 143 -59.81 -6.83 34.15
CA LEU A 143 -59.33 -8.02 34.85
C LEU A 143 -58.07 -7.65 35.65
N THR A 144 -58.18 -7.64 36.98
CA THR A 144 -57.03 -7.41 37.86
C THR A 144 -56.50 -8.76 38.36
N VAL A 145 -55.29 -9.11 37.93
CA VAL A 145 -54.61 -10.36 38.25
C VAL A 145 -54.25 -10.37 39.73
N PRO A 146 -54.65 -11.42 40.49
CA PRO A 146 -54.29 -11.54 41.89
C PRO A 146 -52.78 -11.48 42.13
N GLU A 147 -52.40 -11.01 43.32
CA GLU A 147 -51.00 -10.93 43.73
C GLU A 147 -50.27 -12.28 43.58
N GLY A 148 -49.13 -12.26 42.88
CA GLY A 148 -48.25 -13.41 42.67
C GLY A 148 -48.78 -14.48 41.74
N TYR A 149 -49.88 -14.23 41.04
CA TYR A 149 -50.46 -15.17 40.08
C TYR A 149 -50.04 -14.82 38.65
N SER A 150 -49.65 -15.82 37.88
CA SER A 150 -49.28 -15.71 36.47
C SER A 150 -50.12 -16.68 35.65
N PHE A 151 -50.42 -16.34 34.40
CA PHE A 151 -51.20 -17.21 33.53
C PHE A 151 -50.86 -17.06 32.05
N VAL A 152 -51.27 -18.06 31.27
CA VAL A 152 -51.28 -18.08 29.81
C VAL A 152 -52.72 -18.01 29.32
N LEU A 153 -53.01 -17.10 28.39
CA LEU A 153 -54.22 -17.12 27.57
C LEU A 153 -53.80 -17.48 26.14
N ASP A 154 -54.28 -18.62 25.67
CA ASP A 154 -54.04 -19.13 24.34
C ASP A 154 -55.30 -18.93 23.49
N GLY A 155 -55.17 -18.21 22.37
CA GLY A 155 -56.27 -17.97 21.44
C GLY A 155 -56.54 -19.14 20.51
N ARG A 156 -55.69 -20.17 20.48
CA ARG A 156 -55.90 -21.37 19.68
C ARG A 156 -56.75 -22.37 20.46
N ASP A 157 -57.93 -22.68 19.97
CA ASP A 157 -58.76 -23.73 20.55
C ASP A 157 -58.07 -25.10 20.36
N PRO A 158 -57.76 -25.84 21.44
CA PRO A 158 -57.05 -27.13 21.38
C PRO A 158 -57.90 -28.27 20.80
N VAL A 159 -59.21 -28.08 20.68
CA VAL A 159 -60.17 -29.03 20.11
C VAL A 159 -60.35 -28.80 18.61
N THR A 160 -60.51 -27.55 18.18
CA THR A 160 -60.80 -27.20 16.78
C THR A 160 -59.56 -26.76 16.00
N GLY A 161 -58.53 -26.27 16.69
CA GLY A 161 -57.35 -25.64 16.10
C GLY A 161 -57.58 -24.21 15.61
N GLU A 162 -58.78 -23.66 15.75
CA GLU A 162 -59.12 -22.30 15.31
C GLU A 162 -58.47 -21.24 16.20
N TYR A 163 -58.11 -20.10 15.60
CA TYR A 163 -57.53 -18.95 16.30
C TYR A 163 -58.60 -17.91 16.59
N HIS A 164 -58.65 -17.42 17.82
CA HIS A 164 -59.64 -16.45 18.28
C HIS A 164 -59.03 -15.09 18.60
N SER A 165 -59.91 -14.08 18.65
CA SER A 165 -59.54 -12.68 18.80
C SER A 165 -59.91 -12.13 20.19
N LEU A 166 -59.02 -11.32 20.75
CA LEU A 166 -59.25 -10.54 21.96
C LEU A 166 -59.42 -9.06 21.59
N THR A 167 -60.59 -8.50 21.88
CA THR A 167 -60.94 -7.13 21.47
C THR A 167 -61.38 -6.27 22.65
N ALA A 168 -61.06 -4.98 22.65
CA ALA A 168 -61.66 -4.00 23.57
C ALA A 168 -62.56 -3.03 22.82
N ARG A 169 -63.65 -2.62 23.49
CA ARG A 169 -64.44 -1.47 23.05
C ARG A 169 -63.63 -0.19 23.21
N GLU A 170 -63.75 0.71 22.24
CA GLU A 170 -63.16 2.04 22.30
C GLU A 170 -63.66 2.77 23.55
N ASN A 171 -62.74 3.20 24.40
CA ASN A 171 -63.03 3.91 25.64
C ASN A 171 -61.86 4.80 26.05
N ASP A 172 -62.20 6.02 26.47
CA ASP A 172 -61.24 6.99 27.01
C ASP A 172 -60.92 6.74 28.49
N ASP A 173 -61.80 6.04 29.21
CA ASP A 173 -61.58 5.62 30.60
C ASP A 173 -60.82 4.28 30.65
N PHE A 174 -59.51 4.41 30.66
CA PHE A 174 -58.53 3.34 30.62
C PHE A 174 -58.78 2.20 31.61
N PHE A 175 -59.17 2.52 32.85
CA PHE A 175 -59.21 1.52 33.90
C PHE A 175 -60.37 0.56 33.76
N THR A 176 -61.31 0.85 32.85
CA THR A 176 -62.56 0.11 32.73
C THR A 176 -62.41 -1.16 31.88
N TYR A 177 -61.51 -1.21 30.89
CA TYR A 177 -61.33 -2.37 29.98
C TYR A 177 -59.84 -2.74 29.78
N ALA A 178 -59.19 -3.25 30.82
CA ALA A 178 -57.77 -3.64 30.76
C ALA A 178 -57.45 -4.86 31.64
N PHE A 179 -56.40 -5.61 31.26
CA PHE A 179 -55.71 -6.57 32.12
C PHE A 179 -54.66 -5.84 32.97
N LYS A 180 -54.68 -6.06 34.28
CA LYS A 180 -53.92 -5.27 35.26
C LYS A 180 -53.20 -6.15 36.26
N ALA A 181 -51.95 -5.84 36.56
CA ALA A 181 -51.29 -6.36 37.75
C ALA A 181 -51.85 -5.68 39.01
N LYS A 182 -52.04 -6.43 40.10
CA LYS A 182 -52.56 -5.89 41.37
C LYS A 182 -51.52 -5.07 42.14
N ASN A 183 -50.26 -5.48 42.12
CA ASN A 183 -49.16 -4.87 42.87
C ASN A 183 -47.79 -5.25 42.26
N ALA A 184 -46.71 -4.95 42.98
CA ALA A 184 -45.34 -5.22 42.56
C ALA A 184 -44.84 -6.66 42.82
N THR A 185 -45.71 -7.57 43.24
CA THR A 185 -45.33 -8.98 43.34
C THR A 185 -45.18 -9.58 41.92
N PRO A 186 -44.13 -10.38 41.65
CA PRO A 186 -43.88 -10.94 40.32
C PRO A 186 -45.13 -11.54 39.69
N THR A 187 -45.47 -11.06 38.49
CA THR A 187 -46.71 -11.40 37.77
C THR A 187 -46.42 -11.45 36.28
N THR A 188 -46.68 -12.59 35.64
CA THR A 188 -46.54 -12.77 34.19
C THR A 188 -47.91 -13.00 33.57
N MET A 189 -48.24 -12.22 32.55
CA MET A 189 -49.43 -12.39 31.73
C MET A 189 -48.98 -12.73 30.31
N HIS A 190 -49.17 -13.99 29.91
CA HIS A 190 -48.76 -14.49 28.61
C HIS A 190 -49.98 -14.62 27.69
N PHE A 191 -49.90 -14.02 26.51
CA PHE A 191 -50.91 -14.09 25.46
C PHE A 191 -50.28 -14.75 24.23
N GLN A 192 -50.84 -15.85 23.77
CA GLN A 192 -50.29 -16.58 22.62
C GLN A 192 -51.35 -16.97 21.59
N ASN A 193 -50.92 -17.09 20.33
CA ASN A 193 -51.73 -17.60 19.21
C ASN A 193 -53.09 -16.87 19.07
N MET A 194 -53.07 -15.54 18.98
CA MET A 194 -54.31 -14.77 18.94
C MET A 194 -54.18 -13.47 18.15
N ASN A 195 -55.34 -12.94 17.73
CA ASN A 195 -55.44 -11.57 17.24
C ASN A 195 -55.84 -10.66 18.39
N ILE A 196 -55.15 -9.53 18.57
CA ILE A 196 -55.49 -8.52 19.57
C ILE A 196 -55.89 -7.23 18.85
N SER A 197 -57.04 -6.65 19.19
CA SER A 197 -57.41 -5.32 18.70
C SER A 197 -57.92 -4.37 19.78
N THR A 198 -57.38 -3.15 19.76
CA THR A 198 -57.83 -2.07 20.65
C THR A 198 -57.46 -0.71 20.09
N TYR A 199 -58.35 0.25 20.28
CA TYR A 199 -58.13 1.65 19.91
C TYR A 199 -57.96 2.55 21.14
N ASN A 200 -57.87 1.94 22.33
CA ASN A 200 -57.78 2.66 23.60
C ASN A 200 -56.43 3.38 23.75
N LYS A 201 -56.48 4.59 24.33
CA LYS A 201 -55.32 5.47 24.52
C LYS A 201 -54.10 4.85 25.20
N TYR A 202 -54.29 3.90 26.10
CA TYR A 202 -53.23 3.29 26.90
C TYR A 202 -53.20 1.76 26.75
N GLY A 203 -53.87 1.24 25.71
CA GLY A 203 -53.90 -0.17 25.37
C GLY A 203 -54.79 -1.06 26.24
N LEU A 204 -54.67 -2.37 26.02
CA LEU A 204 -55.42 -3.42 26.71
C LEU A 204 -54.73 -3.92 27.98
N MET A 205 -53.44 -3.67 28.09
CA MET A 205 -52.55 -4.28 29.08
C MET A 205 -51.87 -3.18 29.89
N TYR A 206 -51.97 -3.25 31.21
CA TYR A 206 -51.47 -2.20 32.10
C TYR A 206 -50.73 -2.72 33.34
N SER A 207 -49.60 -2.11 33.64
CA SER A 207 -49.01 -2.16 34.98
C SER A 207 -48.17 -0.92 35.28
N GLY A 208 -48.22 -0.49 36.54
CA GLY A 208 -47.36 0.55 37.10
C GLY A 208 -46.20 0.02 37.93
N TYR A 209 -45.97 -1.31 37.93
CA TYR A 209 -45.11 -1.99 38.89
C TYR A 209 -43.90 -2.68 38.23
N ASP A 210 -42.78 -2.78 38.97
CA ASP A 210 -41.47 -3.18 38.44
C ASP A 210 -41.36 -4.67 38.05
N ASN A 211 -42.19 -5.54 38.65
CA ASN A 211 -42.11 -7.00 38.45
C ASN A 211 -43.25 -7.59 37.61
N THR A 212 -43.87 -6.78 36.74
CA THR A 212 -44.87 -7.28 35.79
C THR A 212 -44.25 -7.56 34.43
N THR A 213 -44.50 -8.75 33.88
CA THR A 213 -44.10 -9.10 32.51
C THR A 213 -45.33 -9.41 31.68
N PHE A 214 -45.42 -8.79 30.50
CA PHE A 214 -46.38 -9.17 29.46
C PHE A 214 -45.63 -9.89 28.34
N ILE A 215 -46.10 -11.07 27.95
CA ILE A 215 -45.52 -11.86 26.86
C ILE A 215 -46.56 -11.97 25.74
N TYR A 216 -46.13 -11.75 24.50
CA TYR A 216 -46.94 -11.94 23.30
C TYR A 216 -46.21 -12.88 22.35
N GLU A 217 -46.78 -14.06 22.12
CA GLU A 217 -46.18 -15.11 21.28
C GLU A 217 -47.12 -15.49 20.12
N ASN A 218 -46.66 -15.38 18.88
CA ASN A 218 -47.49 -15.60 17.68
C ASN A 218 -48.78 -14.75 17.72
N VAL A 219 -48.63 -13.47 18.06
CA VAL A 219 -49.74 -12.52 18.22
C VAL A 219 -49.74 -11.52 17.06
N SER A 220 -50.92 -11.30 16.49
CA SER A 220 -51.17 -10.22 15.54
C SER A 220 -51.98 -9.11 16.20
N PHE A 221 -51.37 -7.94 16.37
CA PHE A 221 -51.99 -6.75 16.92
C PHE A 221 -52.47 -5.79 15.83
N THR A 222 -53.70 -5.29 15.95
CA THR A 222 -54.16 -4.14 15.18
C THR A 222 -54.79 -3.12 16.10
N GLY A 223 -54.24 -1.92 16.14
CA GLY A 223 -54.71 -0.95 17.10
C GLY A 223 -53.78 0.22 17.27
N THR A 224 -53.96 0.90 18.39
CA THR A 224 -53.26 2.14 18.64
C THR A 224 -52.15 1.98 19.68
N THR A 225 -52.43 1.43 20.87
CA THR A 225 -51.43 1.07 21.90
C THR A 225 -51.70 -0.38 22.30
N LEU A 226 -50.67 -1.22 22.39
CA LEU A 226 -50.81 -2.59 22.89
C LEU A 226 -50.79 -2.60 24.43
N VAL A 227 -49.71 -2.03 24.99
CA VAL A 227 -49.36 -2.20 26.41
C VAL A 227 -48.73 -0.96 27.03
N HIS A 228 -49.11 -0.70 28.27
CA HIS A 228 -48.56 0.35 29.11
C HIS A 228 -48.05 -0.26 30.43
N ASN A 229 -46.83 -0.80 30.40
CA ASN A 229 -46.15 -1.46 31.51
C ASN A 229 -44.99 -0.59 32.04
N LEU A 230 -45.33 0.53 32.69
CA LEU A 230 -44.44 1.65 32.99
C LEU A 230 -43.09 1.31 33.62
N LYS A 231 -43.01 0.20 34.35
CA LYS A 231 -41.80 -0.21 35.07
C LYS A 231 -41.41 -1.67 34.86
N GLY A 232 -42.21 -2.43 34.13
CA GLY A 232 -42.00 -3.86 33.91
C GLY A 232 -41.44 -4.17 32.53
N LYS A 233 -41.55 -5.44 32.13
CA LYS A 233 -41.02 -5.98 30.87
C LYS A 233 -42.12 -6.34 29.87
N VAL A 234 -41.78 -6.26 28.58
CA VAL A 234 -42.61 -6.75 27.48
C VAL A 234 -41.77 -7.67 26.62
N VAL A 235 -42.32 -8.83 26.27
CA VAL A 235 -41.69 -9.79 25.34
C VAL A 235 -42.55 -9.90 24.10
N LEU A 236 -41.95 -9.68 22.94
CA LEU A 236 -42.55 -9.83 21.62
C LEU A 236 -41.84 -11.01 20.94
N ASN A 237 -42.58 -12.10 20.68
CA ASN A 237 -42.07 -13.30 20.02
C ASN A 237 -42.95 -13.64 18.83
N ASN A 238 -42.38 -13.67 17.61
CA ASN A 238 -43.15 -13.85 16.37
C ASN A 238 -44.36 -12.91 16.28
N PHE A 239 -44.13 -11.62 16.55
CA PHE A 239 -45.18 -10.64 16.76
C PHE A 239 -45.38 -9.75 15.55
N THR A 240 -46.63 -9.59 15.12
CA THR A 240 -47.00 -8.63 14.07
C THR A 240 -47.86 -7.51 14.63
N ALA A 241 -47.55 -6.25 14.30
CA ALA A 241 -48.37 -5.10 14.64
C ALA A 241 -48.69 -4.24 13.42
N THR A 242 -49.97 -3.95 13.25
CA THR A 242 -50.46 -2.89 12.36
C THR A 242 -50.97 -1.73 13.20
N MET A 243 -50.19 -0.66 13.24
CA MET A 243 -50.52 0.52 14.03
C MET A 243 -51.57 1.36 13.30
N LYS A 244 -52.52 1.94 14.04
CA LYS A 244 -53.55 2.83 13.49
C LYS A 244 -53.43 4.21 14.10
N SER A 245 -53.71 5.24 13.31
CA SER A 245 -53.65 6.64 13.76
C SER A 245 -54.67 6.90 14.88
N GLY A 246 -54.22 7.52 15.98
CA GLY A 246 -55.04 7.81 17.16
C GLY A 246 -54.32 8.79 18.11
N TYR A 247 -54.52 8.68 19.43
CA TYR A 247 -53.82 9.45 20.48
C TYR A 247 -52.27 9.55 20.31
N SER A 248 -51.53 10.22 21.20
CA SER A 248 -50.06 10.21 21.20
C SER A 248 -49.52 8.81 21.54
N GLN A 249 -49.25 7.94 20.55
CA GLN A 249 -49.19 6.49 20.81
C GLN A 249 -47.78 5.90 20.70
N GLU A 250 -47.42 5.14 21.73
CA GLU A 250 -46.31 4.20 21.74
C GLU A 250 -46.92 2.80 21.61
N LEU A 251 -46.42 1.93 20.72
CA LEU A 251 -46.95 0.55 20.61
C LEU A 251 -46.85 -0.14 21.97
N ALA A 252 -45.68 -0.04 22.59
CA ALA A 252 -45.41 -0.55 23.92
C ALA A 252 -44.61 0.45 24.74
N ARG A 253 -45.13 0.79 25.92
CA ARG A 253 -44.36 1.51 26.94
C ARG A 253 -43.92 0.55 28.03
N ALA A 254 -42.62 0.32 28.14
CA ALA A 254 -42.03 -0.57 29.12
C ALA A 254 -40.69 -0.04 29.65
N LEU A 255 -40.18 -0.63 30.74
CA LEU A 255 -38.77 -0.43 31.13
C LEU A 255 -37.85 -1.18 30.16
N GLU A 256 -38.29 -2.36 29.69
CA GLU A 256 -37.53 -3.25 28.82
C GLU A 256 -38.50 -3.93 27.82
N ILE A 257 -38.12 -3.99 26.55
CA ILE A 257 -38.82 -4.75 25.49
C ILE A 257 -37.82 -5.71 24.85
N ASN A 258 -38.15 -7.00 24.83
CA ASN A 258 -37.33 -8.05 24.23
C ASN A 258 -38.01 -8.60 22.98
N PHE A 259 -37.24 -8.75 21.90
CA PHE A 259 -37.70 -9.29 20.64
C PHE A 259 -37.09 -10.66 20.40
N TYR A 260 -37.95 -11.67 20.17
CA TYR A 260 -37.59 -13.02 19.79
C TYR A 260 -38.26 -13.39 18.46
N GLY A 261 -37.66 -14.29 17.70
CA GLY A 261 -38.22 -14.73 16.42
C GLY A 261 -38.42 -13.58 15.42
N ASP A 262 -39.45 -13.72 14.57
CA ASP A 262 -39.72 -12.79 13.47
C ASP A 262 -40.79 -11.76 13.83
N ASN A 263 -40.41 -10.49 13.89
CA ASN A 263 -41.30 -9.41 14.31
C ASN A 263 -41.52 -8.40 13.17
N VAL A 264 -42.77 -7.97 12.97
CA VAL A 264 -43.13 -7.04 11.90
C VAL A 264 -44.04 -5.93 12.45
N ILE A 265 -43.62 -4.68 12.34
CA ILE A 265 -44.36 -3.51 12.84
C ILE A 265 -44.57 -2.52 11.66
N THR A 266 -45.83 -2.25 11.31
CA THR A 266 -46.22 -1.48 10.11
C THR A 266 -47.32 -0.46 10.38
N ASP A 267 -47.69 0.32 9.35
CA ASP A 267 -48.71 1.38 9.36
C ASP A 267 -48.49 2.46 10.43
N PHE A 268 -47.22 2.69 10.80
CA PHE A 268 -46.85 3.66 11.80
C PHE A 268 -46.95 5.09 11.25
N SER A 269 -48.15 5.71 11.35
CA SER A 269 -48.43 7.03 10.75
C SER A 269 -48.54 8.22 11.73
N SER A 270 -47.88 9.34 11.42
CA SER A 270 -47.57 10.43 12.37
C SER A 270 -48.23 11.80 12.14
N LYS A 271 -49.54 11.92 11.94
CA LYS A 271 -50.15 13.27 12.05
C LYS A 271 -49.89 13.94 13.43
N ASN A 272 -49.44 13.20 14.48
CA ASN A 272 -49.17 13.72 15.84
C ASN A 272 -47.95 13.10 16.60
N GLY A 273 -46.88 12.64 15.93
CA GLY A 273 -45.62 12.23 16.59
C GLY A 273 -45.58 10.95 17.46
N PRO A 274 -46.24 9.83 17.10
CA PRO A 274 -46.04 8.55 17.78
C PRO A 274 -44.59 8.03 17.61
N THR A 275 -44.10 7.19 18.53
CA THR A 275 -42.86 6.38 18.41
C THR A 275 -43.13 4.91 18.73
N PHE A 276 -42.38 3.92 18.22
CA PHE A 276 -42.63 2.50 18.56
C PHE A 276 -42.64 2.27 20.09
N ASN A 277 -41.74 2.95 20.79
CA ASN A 277 -41.49 2.82 22.22
C ASN A 277 -41.21 4.19 22.87
N SER A 278 -41.00 4.19 24.20
CA SER A 278 -40.69 5.39 24.98
C SER A 278 -39.18 5.62 25.18
N ALA A 279 -38.77 6.87 25.36
CA ALA A 279 -37.38 7.28 25.63
C ALA A 279 -36.72 6.59 26.83
N THR A 280 -37.52 6.05 27.76
CA THR A 280 -37.04 5.39 28.99
C THR A 280 -36.85 3.89 28.83
N THR A 281 -37.24 3.34 27.67
CA THR A 281 -37.27 1.90 27.39
C THR A 281 -35.89 1.38 26.98
N ALA A 282 -35.45 0.24 27.51
CA ALA A 282 -34.35 -0.54 26.94
C ALA A 282 -34.91 -1.52 25.88
N LEU A 283 -34.32 -1.55 24.69
CA LEU A 283 -34.67 -2.49 23.64
C LEU A 283 -33.59 -3.57 23.53
N VAL A 284 -34.00 -4.83 23.52
CA VAL A 284 -33.12 -5.99 23.40
C VAL A 284 -33.59 -6.85 22.23
N PHE A 285 -32.83 -6.86 21.15
CA PHE A 285 -33.03 -7.77 20.03
C PHE A 285 -32.24 -9.03 20.32
N GLU A 286 -32.95 -10.10 20.65
CA GLU A 286 -32.34 -11.32 21.16
C GLU A 286 -31.62 -12.09 20.06
N GLU A 287 -30.78 -13.04 20.45
CA GLU A 287 -29.95 -13.81 19.52
C GLU A 287 -30.81 -14.49 18.43
N GLY A 288 -30.45 -14.26 17.16
CA GLY A 288 -31.17 -14.78 16.00
C GLY A 288 -32.56 -14.17 15.74
N SER A 289 -32.96 -13.11 16.46
CA SER A 289 -34.23 -12.42 16.19
C SER A 289 -34.16 -11.58 14.91
N SER A 290 -35.29 -11.48 14.20
CA SER A 290 -35.46 -10.58 13.06
C SER A 290 -36.58 -9.61 13.34
N THR A 291 -36.36 -8.31 13.14
CA THR A 291 -37.40 -7.30 13.33
C THR A 291 -37.43 -6.32 12.16
N LYS A 292 -38.59 -6.19 11.53
CA LYS A 292 -38.87 -5.17 10.52
C LYS A 292 -39.79 -4.09 11.09
N ILE A 293 -39.39 -2.83 10.96
CA ILE A 293 -40.20 -1.66 11.32
C ILE A 293 -40.38 -0.78 10.08
N SER A 294 -41.64 -0.58 9.67
CA SER A 294 -42.01 0.35 8.61
C SER A 294 -42.72 1.56 9.21
N SER A 295 -42.21 2.75 8.93
CA SER A 295 -42.73 4.01 9.49
C SER A 295 -42.78 5.14 8.48
N ASP A 296 -43.64 6.13 8.75
CA ASP A 296 -43.69 7.40 8.03
C ASP A 296 -43.00 8.55 8.80
N TYR A 297 -42.35 8.23 9.95
CA TYR A 297 -41.74 9.16 10.91
C TYR A 297 -40.53 8.54 11.65
N ARG A 298 -40.33 8.86 12.95
CA ARG A 298 -39.36 8.20 13.84
C ARG A 298 -39.75 6.75 14.09
N ALA A 299 -38.83 5.84 13.80
CA ALA A 299 -39.01 4.43 14.11
C ALA A 299 -38.79 4.14 15.60
N ILE A 300 -37.67 4.61 16.17
CA ILE A 300 -37.24 4.20 17.52
C ILE A 300 -36.83 5.39 18.38
N TYR A 301 -37.29 5.40 19.64
CA TYR A 301 -36.84 6.34 20.66
C TYR A 301 -36.62 5.64 22.00
N SER A 302 -35.39 5.28 22.36
CA SER A 302 -35.11 4.42 23.52
C SER A 302 -34.03 4.97 24.45
N LYS A 303 -33.90 4.36 25.63
CA LYS A 303 -32.80 4.60 26.57
C LYS A 303 -31.54 3.88 26.11
N SER A 304 -31.70 2.63 25.69
CA SER A 304 -30.62 1.80 25.16
C SER A 304 -31.17 0.84 24.12
N MET A 305 -30.29 0.35 23.27
CA MET A 305 -30.55 -0.64 22.25
C MET A 305 -29.40 -1.64 22.21
N ASP A 306 -29.70 -2.91 22.42
CA ASP A 306 -28.75 -4.02 22.36
C ASP A 306 -29.19 -5.00 21.26
N LEU A 307 -28.38 -5.12 20.20
CA LEU A 307 -28.55 -6.09 19.14
C LEU A 307 -27.56 -7.23 19.37
N LYS A 308 -28.09 -8.37 19.82
CA LYS A 308 -27.31 -9.57 20.13
C LYS A 308 -26.87 -10.32 18.85
N PRO A 309 -25.96 -11.31 18.96
CA PRO A 309 -25.46 -12.04 17.80
C PRO A 309 -26.57 -12.58 16.89
N ASN A 310 -26.32 -12.53 15.59
CA ASN A 310 -27.22 -12.98 14.53
C ASN A 310 -28.60 -12.31 14.50
N SER A 311 -28.82 -11.24 15.28
CA SER A 311 -30.05 -10.45 15.19
C SER A 311 -30.02 -9.50 14.00
N SER A 312 -31.20 -9.19 13.46
CA SER A 312 -31.39 -8.21 12.39
C SER A 312 -32.49 -7.21 12.70
N LEU A 313 -32.20 -5.93 12.45
CA LEU A 313 -33.17 -4.85 12.50
C LEU A 313 -33.23 -4.14 11.15
N ASP A 314 -34.38 -4.27 10.48
CA ASP A 314 -34.69 -3.57 9.24
C ASP A 314 -35.65 -2.41 9.51
N VAL A 315 -35.23 -1.19 9.20
CA VAL A 315 -36.06 0.02 9.32
C VAL A 315 -36.30 0.63 7.95
N GLU A 316 -37.57 0.73 7.57
CA GLU A 316 -38.01 1.30 6.31
C GLU A 316 -38.83 2.57 6.54
N ILE A 317 -38.41 3.70 5.95
CA ILE A 317 -39.15 4.96 5.99
C ILE A 317 -39.84 5.20 4.65
N VAL A 318 -41.17 5.06 4.63
CA VAL A 318 -41.98 4.98 3.39
C VAL A 318 -42.37 6.36 2.86
N THR A 319 -42.82 7.29 3.71
CA THR A 319 -43.16 8.67 3.31
C THR A 319 -43.10 9.64 4.49
N ALA A 320 -42.24 10.66 4.46
CA ALA A 320 -42.25 11.69 5.51
C ALA A 320 -42.34 13.10 4.89
N TYR A 321 -43.52 13.45 4.37
CA TYR A 321 -43.77 14.81 3.89
C TYR A 321 -43.80 15.77 5.09
N ASP A 322 -43.01 16.85 5.01
CA ASP A 322 -43.00 17.99 5.94
C ASP A 322 -42.54 17.73 7.39
N ALA A 323 -42.08 16.52 7.74
CA ALA A 323 -41.47 16.23 9.04
C ALA A 323 -40.02 16.76 9.12
N SER A 324 -39.84 18.08 9.01
CA SER A 324 -38.52 18.68 9.22
C SER A 324 -38.08 18.44 10.67
N THR A 325 -36.90 17.82 10.88
CA THR A 325 -36.13 17.74 12.15
C THR A 325 -36.35 16.53 13.07
N VAL A 326 -36.33 15.31 12.54
CA VAL A 326 -36.48 14.10 13.39
C VAL A 326 -35.40 13.07 13.10
N SER A 327 -34.88 12.47 14.17
CA SER A 327 -34.01 11.29 14.16
C SER A 327 -34.83 10.01 13.92
N ILE A 328 -34.36 9.12 13.04
CA ILE A 328 -35.07 7.86 12.75
C ILE A 328 -34.92 6.85 13.89
N ILE A 329 -33.67 6.66 14.33
CA ILE A 329 -33.31 5.90 15.53
C ILE A 329 -32.65 6.87 16.50
N GLN A 330 -33.25 7.06 17.66
CA GLN A 330 -32.66 7.82 18.75
C GLN A 330 -32.56 6.92 19.98
N THR A 331 -31.35 6.73 20.48
CA THR A 331 -31.12 5.95 21.71
C THR A 331 -30.05 6.61 22.59
N GLY A 332 -29.99 6.29 23.88
CA GLY A 332 -28.84 6.72 24.69
C GLY A 332 -27.59 5.94 24.29
N ILE A 333 -27.67 4.61 24.29
CA ILE A 333 -26.54 3.74 23.93
C ILE A 333 -27.01 2.72 22.89
N LEU A 334 -26.28 2.60 21.79
CA LEU A 334 -26.41 1.52 20.82
C LEU A 334 -25.24 0.55 20.98
N THR A 335 -25.54 -0.72 21.20
CA THR A 335 -24.56 -1.82 21.19
C THR A 335 -25.01 -2.86 20.17
N MET A 336 -24.12 -3.18 19.25
CA MET A 336 -24.31 -4.25 18.26
C MET A 336 -23.14 -5.23 18.37
N LYS A 337 -23.45 -6.52 18.45
CA LYS A 337 -22.46 -7.58 18.48
C LYS A 337 -22.87 -8.70 17.54
N GLY A 338 -22.14 -8.91 16.44
CA GLY A 338 -22.49 -9.98 15.49
C GLY A 338 -23.83 -9.76 14.80
N ALA A 339 -24.30 -8.51 14.63
CA ALA A 339 -25.68 -8.20 14.25
C ALA A 339 -25.77 -7.35 12.97
N ASN A 340 -26.99 -7.22 12.43
CA ASN A 340 -27.27 -6.43 11.23
C ASN A 340 -28.25 -5.29 11.52
N LEU A 341 -27.90 -4.08 11.11
CA LEU A 341 -28.80 -2.93 11.08
C LEU A 341 -28.92 -2.41 9.65
N ASN A 342 -30.13 -2.39 9.12
CA ASN A 342 -30.43 -1.89 7.80
C ASN A 342 -31.46 -0.76 7.90
N VAL A 343 -31.15 0.42 7.36
CA VAL A 343 -32.05 1.56 7.37
C VAL A 343 -32.18 2.13 5.97
N VAL A 344 -33.40 2.07 5.42
CA VAL A 344 -33.71 2.57 4.08
C VAL A 344 -34.74 3.70 4.15
N ILE A 345 -34.43 4.83 3.52
CA ILE A 345 -35.30 6.01 3.46
C ILE A 345 -35.68 6.28 2.00
N ASN A 346 -36.87 5.81 1.61
CA ASN A 346 -37.35 5.76 0.22
C ASN A 346 -37.88 7.10 -0.32
N SER A 347 -38.12 8.10 0.54
CA SER A 347 -38.70 9.39 0.15
C SER A 347 -37.76 10.58 0.42
N TYR A 348 -38.07 11.76 -0.12
CA TYR A 348 -37.42 13.02 0.24
C TYR A 348 -37.74 13.42 1.69
N THR A 349 -37.14 12.73 2.65
CA THR A 349 -37.28 13.00 4.08
C THR A 349 -36.14 13.87 4.56
N ARG A 350 -36.43 14.97 5.26
CA ARG A 350 -35.39 15.76 5.96
C ARG A 350 -35.26 15.27 7.40
N THR A 351 -34.40 14.29 7.64
CA THR A 351 -34.05 13.83 9.00
C THR A 351 -33.04 14.78 9.65
N SER A 352 -32.96 14.82 10.98
CA SER A 352 -31.84 15.49 11.67
C SER A 352 -30.61 14.58 11.81
N ALA A 353 -30.86 13.27 11.94
CA ALA A 353 -29.88 12.18 11.91
C ALA A 353 -30.62 10.88 11.59
N ILE A 354 -29.94 9.86 11.07
CA ILE A 354 -30.54 8.53 10.88
C ILE A 354 -30.40 7.74 12.17
N VAL A 355 -29.18 7.63 12.69
CA VAL A 355 -28.90 7.05 14.00
C VAL A 355 -28.27 8.11 14.89
N LEU A 356 -28.93 8.45 16.00
CA LEU A 356 -28.47 9.42 17.00
C LEU A 356 -28.32 8.76 18.37
N THR A 357 -27.12 8.82 18.92
CA THR A 357 -26.78 8.19 20.21
C THR A 357 -26.01 9.13 21.14
N ASP A 358 -25.91 8.79 22.43
CA ASP A 358 -24.81 9.28 23.26
C ASP A 358 -23.54 8.45 22.98
N GLU A 359 -23.68 7.13 22.88
CA GLU A 359 -22.59 6.19 22.60
C GLU A 359 -23.03 5.10 21.60
N MET A 360 -22.12 4.74 20.69
CA MET A 360 -22.35 3.73 19.67
C MET A 360 -21.17 2.75 19.61
N ILE A 361 -21.45 1.47 19.79
CA ILE A 361 -20.48 0.38 19.68
C ILE A 361 -21.00 -0.64 18.66
N ILE A 362 -20.28 -0.77 17.56
CA ILE A 362 -20.54 -1.70 16.46
C ILE A 362 -19.37 -2.68 16.42
N SER A 363 -19.58 -3.92 16.87
CA SER A 363 -18.56 -4.98 16.91
C SER A 363 -19.03 -6.19 16.12
N GLN A 364 -18.18 -6.74 15.25
CA GLN A 364 -18.51 -7.89 14.37
C GLN A 364 -19.84 -7.72 13.60
N SER A 365 -20.23 -6.49 13.28
CA SER A 365 -21.60 -6.18 12.85
C SER A 365 -21.63 -5.47 11.50
N ASN A 366 -22.78 -5.56 10.82
CA ASN A 366 -23.01 -4.84 9.56
C ASN A 366 -24.05 -3.74 9.76
N VAL A 367 -23.72 -2.53 9.31
CA VAL A 367 -24.65 -1.40 9.25
C VAL A 367 -24.75 -0.95 7.79
N TYR A 368 -25.96 -0.97 7.25
CA TYR A 368 -26.26 -0.42 5.92
C TYR A 368 -27.30 0.69 6.05
N ILE A 369 -26.98 1.87 5.52
CA ILE A 369 -27.87 3.02 5.51
C ILE A 369 -27.98 3.55 4.09
N SER A 370 -29.20 3.61 3.56
CA SER A 370 -29.52 4.22 2.27
C SER A 370 -30.55 5.32 2.44
N SER A 371 -30.24 6.54 1.98
CA SER A 371 -31.16 7.67 2.12
C SER A 371 -31.01 8.69 1.00
N ASN A 372 -32.11 9.28 0.53
CA ASN A 372 -31.98 10.38 -0.44
C ASN A 372 -31.31 11.61 0.19
N ARG A 373 -31.93 12.19 1.24
CA ARG A 373 -31.34 13.30 2.00
C ARG A 373 -31.31 12.95 3.48
N SER A 374 -30.20 13.24 4.12
CA SER A 374 -30.05 13.15 5.56
C SER A 374 -29.37 14.39 6.10
N TRP A 375 -29.62 14.74 7.36
CA TRP A 375 -28.75 15.71 8.02
C TRP A 375 -27.54 15.01 8.63
N GLN A 376 -27.60 13.76 9.11
CA GLN A 376 -26.42 12.99 9.55
C GLN A 376 -26.72 11.49 9.45
N ALA A 377 -25.78 10.64 9.06
CA ALA A 377 -26.06 9.20 9.00
C ALA A 377 -25.86 8.57 10.39
N LEU A 378 -24.62 8.61 10.91
CA LEU A 378 -24.28 8.11 12.24
C LEU A 378 -23.77 9.24 13.12
N THR A 379 -24.49 9.53 14.19
CA THR A 379 -24.13 10.58 15.14
C THR A 379 -24.07 10.01 16.56
N ALA A 380 -22.98 10.31 17.27
CA ALA A 380 -22.91 10.11 18.70
C ALA A 380 -22.47 11.36 19.44
N LYS A 381 -22.95 11.53 20.66
CA LYS A 381 -22.50 12.61 21.53
C LYS A 381 -21.07 12.38 21.99
N ASN A 382 -20.77 11.21 22.56
CA ASN A 382 -19.53 10.95 23.29
C ASN A 382 -18.55 10.10 22.49
N ARG A 383 -19.01 8.99 21.89
CA ARG A 383 -18.12 8.01 21.25
C ARG A 383 -18.82 7.19 20.17
N ILE A 384 -18.09 6.91 19.09
CA ILE A 384 -18.43 5.93 18.05
C ILE A 384 -17.28 4.93 17.93
N GLU A 385 -17.58 3.64 18.05
CA GLU A 385 -16.65 2.53 17.85
C GLU A 385 -17.16 1.60 16.76
N ILE A 386 -16.35 1.40 15.72
CA ILE A 386 -16.58 0.43 14.64
C ILE A 386 -15.39 -0.53 14.69
N ILE A 387 -15.61 -1.71 15.27
CA ILE A 387 -14.52 -2.61 15.70
C ILE A 387 -14.73 -4.07 15.29
N ASP A 388 -13.70 -4.88 15.44
CA ASP A 388 -13.74 -6.35 15.37
C ASP A 388 -14.31 -6.91 14.05
N GLY A 389 -13.93 -6.38 12.89
CA GLY A 389 -14.39 -6.89 11.60
C GLY A 389 -15.76 -6.34 11.18
N SER A 390 -16.19 -5.21 11.74
CA SER A 390 -17.46 -4.59 11.38
C SER A 390 -17.41 -3.93 10.00
N THR A 391 -18.56 -3.90 9.34
CA THR A 391 -18.74 -3.20 8.06
C THR A 391 -19.83 -2.14 8.19
N VAL A 392 -19.50 -0.90 7.85
CA VAL A 392 -20.47 0.20 7.80
C VAL A 392 -20.51 0.74 6.38
N THR A 393 -21.68 0.73 5.75
CA THR A 393 -21.91 1.29 4.41
C THR A 393 -23.02 2.32 4.46
N ILE A 394 -22.73 3.53 3.99
CA ILE A 394 -23.66 4.66 3.98
C ILE A 394 -23.75 5.21 2.56
N GLU A 395 -24.95 5.24 2.03
CA GLU A 395 -25.27 5.73 0.69
C GLU A 395 -26.28 6.88 0.80
N ALA A 396 -25.92 8.06 0.28
CA ALA A 396 -26.86 9.18 0.27
C ALA A 396 -26.66 10.21 -0.85
N ASP A 397 -27.75 10.83 -1.32
CA ASP A 397 -27.63 11.94 -2.29
C ASP A 397 -27.16 13.23 -1.60
N TYR A 398 -27.50 13.41 -0.32
CA TYR A 398 -27.17 14.62 0.44
C TYR A 398 -27.01 14.39 1.93
N THR A 399 -25.94 14.94 2.52
CA THR A 399 -25.71 14.96 3.98
C THR A 399 -25.38 16.37 4.49
N SER A 400 -25.81 16.72 5.72
CA SER A 400 -25.52 18.02 6.35
C SER A 400 -25.92 18.08 7.84
N PRO A 401 -25.03 18.04 8.85
CA PRO A 401 -23.55 18.07 8.84
C PRO A 401 -22.83 16.79 8.34
N ASP A 402 -21.69 16.44 8.96
CA ASP A 402 -20.79 15.34 8.58
C ASP A 402 -21.51 13.97 8.63
N VAL A 403 -21.07 13.01 7.79
CA VAL A 403 -21.73 11.71 7.61
C VAL A 403 -21.64 10.86 8.88
N ILE A 404 -20.43 10.76 9.44
CA ILE A 404 -20.14 10.19 10.76
C ILE A 404 -19.65 11.31 11.67
N ASP A 405 -20.37 11.59 12.75
CA ASP A 405 -20.10 12.77 13.60
C ASP A 405 -20.11 12.42 15.10
N GLN A 406 -18.96 12.57 15.76
CA GLN A 406 -18.88 12.66 17.22
C GLN A 406 -18.89 14.13 17.66
N THR A 407 -19.92 14.53 18.40
CA THR A 407 -20.32 15.94 18.51
C THR A 407 -19.86 16.70 19.77
N SER A 408 -19.48 16.01 20.85
CA SER A 408 -19.13 16.62 22.15
C SER A 408 -17.62 16.87 22.31
N GLU A 409 -17.24 18.11 22.60
CA GLU A 409 -15.85 18.49 22.94
C GLU A 409 -15.44 18.04 24.35
N SER A 410 -16.41 17.82 25.23
CA SER A 410 -16.22 17.38 26.61
C SER A 410 -16.74 15.95 26.80
N THR A 411 -16.21 15.03 26.00
CA THR A 411 -16.50 13.60 26.13
C THR A 411 -15.73 13.00 27.31
N PRO A 412 -16.30 12.01 28.03
CA PRO A 412 -15.56 11.29 29.07
C PRO A 412 -14.46 10.38 28.49
N TYR A 413 -14.43 10.17 27.18
CA TYR A 413 -13.45 9.32 26.49
C TYR A 413 -12.35 10.15 25.86
N SER A 414 -11.11 9.64 25.88
CA SER A 414 -10.01 10.28 25.15
C SER A 414 -10.20 10.20 23.64
N GLN A 415 -10.91 9.18 23.16
CA GLN A 415 -11.17 8.88 21.75
C GLN A 415 -12.66 9.07 21.46
N GLY A 416 -12.98 9.88 20.46
CA GLY A 416 -14.36 10.13 20.04
C GLY A 416 -14.81 9.25 18.88
N LEU A 417 -13.91 8.91 17.96
CA LEU A 417 -14.19 8.00 16.84
C LEU A 417 -13.06 6.97 16.72
N VAL A 418 -13.42 5.69 16.77
CA VAL A 418 -12.48 4.58 16.61
C VAL A 418 -13.00 3.66 15.52
N ILE A 419 -12.15 3.41 14.52
CA ILE A 419 -12.36 2.41 13.47
C ILE A 419 -11.18 1.43 13.60
N ASP A 420 -11.44 0.22 14.06
CA ASP A 420 -10.40 -0.78 14.32
C ASP A 420 -10.75 -2.12 13.68
N ASN A 421 -9.81 -2.69 12.92
CA ASN A 421 -10.01 -3.96 12.22
C ASN A 421 -11.32 -4.00 11.41
N SER A 422 -11.72 -2.91 10.74
CA SER A 422 -13.07 -2.75 10.20
C SER A 422 -13.09 -2.07 8.82
N THR A 423 -14.24 -2.13 8.14
CA THR A 423 -14.44 -1.49 6.84
C THR A 423 -15.54 -0.43 6.90
N VAL A 424 -15.27 0.78 6.40
CA VAL A 424 -16.25 1.87 6.30
C VAL A 424 -16.32 2.35 4.85
N ASN A 425 -17.52 2.34 4.27
CA ASN A 425 -17.81 2.81 2.92
C ASN A 425 -18.80 3.98 2.97
N LEU A 426 -18.40 5.13 2.46
CA LEU A 426 -19.20 6.36 2.45
C LEU A 426 -19.40 6.83 1.01
N ASN A 427 -20.58 6.60 0.45
CA ASN A 427 -20.90 6.94 -0.94
C ASN A 427 -21.95 8.06 -0.96
N ILE A 428 -21.50 9.31 -1.10
CA ILE A 428 -22.33 10.50 -0.86
C ILE A 428 -22.31 11.44 -2.06
N ASP A 429 -23.40 11.61 -2.80
CA ASP A 429 -23.41 12.53 -3.96
C ASP A 429 -23.01 13.96 -3.54
N TYR A 430 -23.65 14.53 -2.52
CA TYR A 430 -23.29 15.86 -2.00
C TYR A 430 -23.17 15.93 -0.47
N ALA A 431 -21.93 16.00 0.03
CA ALA A 431 -21.62 16.27 1.43
C ALA A 431 -21.54 17.79 1.72
N TYR A 432 -22.52 18.35 2.42
CA TYR A 432 -22.52 19.78 2.77
C TYR A 432 -21.47 20.15 3.84
N ALA A 433 -21.04 19.18 4.65
CA ALA A 433 -19.94 19.31 5.59
C ALA A 433 -18.76 18.42 5.15
N GLY A 434 -18.22 17.59 6.04
CA GLY A 434 -17.23 16.56 5.77
C GLY A 434 -17.81 15.15 5.71
N MET A 435 -16.93 14.15 5.66
CA MET A 435 -17.31 12.74 5.71
C MET A 435 -17.27 12.23 7.15
N MET A 436 -16.15 12.44 7.84
CA MET A 436 -15.94 11.99 9.21
C MET A 436 -15.46 13.12 10.11
N LYS A 437 -16.04 13.20 11.30
CA LYS A 437 -15.70 14.20 12.29
C LYS A 437 -15.65 13.67 13.70
N SER A 438 -14.65 14.14 14.45
CA SER A 438 -14.58 13.93 15.89
C SER A 438 -14.22 15.21 16.64
N ARG A 439 -14.86 15.46 17.78
CA ARG A 439 -14.44 16.50 18.72
C ARG A 439 -13.37 16.02 19.70
N SER A 440 -12.96 14.76 19.62
CA SER A 440 -11.87 14.15 20.40
C SER A 440 -10.94 13.35 19.49
N ASP A 441 -10.02 12.57 20.06
CA ASP A 441 -9.06 11.85 19.25
C ASP A 441 -9.77 10.85 18.32
N MET A 442 -9.27 10.73 17.10
CA MET A 442 -9.76 9.82 16.08
C MET A 442 -8.68 8.78 15.77
N ILE A 443 -9.06 7.50 15.77
CA ILE A 443 -8.16 6.38 15.49
C ILE A 443 -8.74 5.54 14.36
N ILE A 444 -7.90 5.26 13.35
CA ILE A 444 -8.19 4.33 12.26
C ILE A 444 -7.04 3.31 12.24
N ASN A 445 -7.30 2.08 12.63
CA ASN A 445 -6.29 1.05 12.79
C ASN A 445 -6.69 -0.25 12.08
N ASN A 446 -5.77 -0.87 11.34
CA ASN A 446 -6.00 -2.12 10.62
C ASN A 446 -7.30 -2.11 9.78
N SER A 447 -7.65 -0.97 9.20
CA SER A 447 -8.99 -0.73 8.66
C SER A 447 -8.96 -0.24 7.22
N THR A 448 -10.07 -0.43 6.51
CA THR A 448 -10.28 0.15 5.18
C THR A 448 -11.36 1.21 5.24
N VAL A 449 -11.09 2.41 4.73
CA VAL A 449 -12.06 3.50 4.62
C VAL A 449 -12.16 3.94 3.17
N ASN A 450 -13.32 3.75 2.57
CA ASN A 450 -13.64 4.18 1.22
C ASN A 450 -14.61 5.37 1.29
N MET A 451 -14.24 6.47 0.64
CA MET A 451 -15.02 7.70 0.60
C MET A 451 -15.23 8.12 -0.85
N GLN A 452 -16.46 8.17 -1.30
CA GLN A 452 -16.81 8.70 -2.60
C GLN A 452 -17.77 9.87 -2.41
N ALA A 453 -17.50 11.00 -3.07
CA ALA A 453 -18.49 12.06 -3.17
C ALA A 453 -18.47 12.82 -4.47
N ALA A 454 -19.61 13.18 -5.07
CA ALA A 454 -19.58 14.04 -6.26
C ALA A 454 -19.22 15.49 -5.88
N LYS A 455 -19.57 15.93 -4.66
CA LYS A 455 -19.22 17.24 -4.12
C LYS A 455 -19.06 17.22 -2.60
N ILE A 456 -18.09 17.97 -2.10
CA ILE A 456 -17.86 18.14 -0.65
C ILE A 456 -17.48 19.57 -0.28
N ASN A 457 -18.14 20.15 0.72
CA ASN A 457 -17.96 21.58 1.07
C ASN A 457 -16.96 21.84 2.20
N ARG A 458 -16.49 20.83 2.94
CA ARG A 458 -15.48 20.95 4.00
C ARG A 458 -14.46 19.81 3.88
N GLU A 459 -13.55 19.72 4.84
CA GLU A 459 -12.56 18.66 4.91
C GLU A 459 -13.24 17.30 5.07
N ALA A 460 -12.78 16.28 4.33
CA ALA A 460 -13.32 14.93 4.42
C ALA A 460 -13.17 14.36 5.82
N ILE A 461 -12.01 14.56 6.45
CA ILE A 461 -11.76 14.12 7.83
C ILE A 461 -11.43 15.34 8.68
N SER A 462 -12.11 15.49 9.81
CA SER A 462 -11.78 16.53 10.77
C SER A 462 -11.77 16.05 12.22
N THR A 463 -10.80 16.51 13.01
CA THR A 463 -10.77 16.28 14.45
C THR A 463 -10.24 17.45 15.27
N MET A 464 -10.85 17.71 16.44
CA MET A 464 -10.32 18.64 17.45
C MET A 464 -9.26 17.98 18.37
N GLY A 465 -9.08 16.67 18.24
CA GLY A 465 -8.06 15.89 18.93
C GLY A 465 -6.86 15.57 18.05
N ASN A 466 -6.23 14.43 18.35
CA ASN A 466 -5.25 13.78 17.48
C ASN A 466 -5.95 12.92 16.43
N LEU A 467 -5.31 12.72 15.29
CA LEU A 467 -5.68 11.71 14.30
C LEU A 467 -4.54 10.72 14.17
N THR A 468 -4.82 9.43 14.31
CA THR A 468 -3.82 8.35 14.12
C THR A 468 -4.37 7.32 13.14
N ILE A 469 -3.60 7.06 12.09
CA ILE A 469 -3.94 6.11 11.03
C ILE A 469 -2.80 5.09 10.95
N THR A 470 -3.08 3.83 11.29
CA THR A 470 -2.07 2.76 11.42
C THR A 470 -2.50 1.52 10.65
N ASN A 471 -1.59 0.91 9.87
CA ASN A 471 -1.86 -0.31 9.10
C ASN A 471 -3.17 -0.28 8.29
N SER A 472 -3.54 0.89 7.77
CA SER A 472 -4.86 1.12 7.19
C SER A 472 -4.80 1.56 5.74
N ASN A 473 -5.90 1.36 5.02
CA ASN A 473 -6.07 1.78 3.64
C ASN A 473 -7.20 2.81 3.57
N ILE A 474 -6.93 3.99 3.02
CA ILE A 474 -7.93 5.05 2.83
C ILE A 474 -7.99 5.41 1.35
N TRP A 475 -9.17 5.27 0.77
CA TRP A 475 -9.43 5.50 -0.64
C TRP A 475 -10.50 6.59 -0.72
N ALA A 476 -10.18 7.71 -1.36
CA ALA A 476 -11.04 8.87 -1.44
C ALA A 476 -11.17 9.31 -2.89
N ASP A 477 -12.38 9.36 -3.43
CA ASP A 477 -12.67 9.73 -4.81
C ASP A 477 -13.74 10.83 -4.87
N SER A 478 -13.48 11.91 -5.61
CA SER A 478 -14.45 12.99 -5.78
C SER A 478 -14.21 13.92 -6.95
N ASN A 479 -15.27 14.54 -7.48
CA ASN A 479 -15.09 15.73 -8.33
C ASN A 479 -14.69 17.00 -7.54
N ASP A 480 -14.68 16.96 -6.20
CA ASP A 480 -14.28 18.04 -5.32
C ASP A 480 -13.02 17.68 -4.52
N SER A 481 -12.01 18.52 -4.64
CA SER A 481 -10.66 18.26 -4.15
C SER A 481 -10.55 18.39 -2.63
N ARG A 482 -11.63 18.84 -1.97
CA ARG A 482 -11.78 18.79 -0.52
C ARG A 482 -11.96 17.36 0.01
N ILE A 483 -12.20 16.38 -0.85
CA ILE A 483 -12.27 14.97 -0.44
C ILE A 483 -10.93 14.46 0.12
N GLY A 484 -9.81 15.05 -0.31
CA GLY A 484 -8.48 14.77 0.23
C GLY A 484 -8.08 15.63 1.43
N ALA A 485 -8.92 16.59 1.83
CA ALA A 485 -8.57 17.52 2.89
C ALA A 485 -8.82 16.91 4.28
N VAL A 486 -7.85 17.06 5.17
CA VAL A 486 -7.81 16.57 6.54
C VAL A 486 -7.43 17.72 7.48
N SER A 487 -8.26 17.94 8.50
CA SER A 487 -8.06 19.02 9.48
C SER A 487 -7.98 18.48 10.90
N VAL A 488 -6.83 18.65 11.55
CA VAL A 488 -6.50 18.08 12.86
C VAL A 488 -6.03 19.19 13.79
N ALA A 489 -6.69 19.39 14.93
CA ALA A 489 -6.32 20.50 15.82
C ALA A 489 -5.05 20.24 16.66
N LYS A 490 -4.59 18.99 16.75
CA LYS A 490 -3.37 18.57 17.46
C LYS A 490 -2.40 17.86 16.51
N LYS A 491 -2.08 16.59 16.75
CA LYS A 491 -1.13 15.81 15.97
C LYS A 491 -1.84 14.89 14.98
N PHE A 492 -1.38 14.88 13.73
CA PHE A 492 -1.77 13.91 12.72
C PHE A 492 -0.63 12.91 12.50
N MET A 493 -0.89 11.63 12.72
CA MET A 493 0.06 10.54 12.51
C MET A 493 -0.47 9.53 11.49
N ILE A 494 0.39 9.13 10.55
CA ILE A 494 0.15 8.05 9.60
C ILE A 494 1.33 7.07 9.72
N GLU A 495 1.06 5.80 9.98
CA GLU A 495 2.08 4.76 10.09
C GLU A 495 1.66 3.51 9.31
N ASP A 496 2.57 2.98 8.49
CA ASP A 496 2.42 1.73 7.74
C ASP A 496 1.11 1.67 6.91
N SER A 497 0.59 2.82 6.47
CA SER A 497 -0.74 2.97 5.87
C SER A 497 -0.69 3.50 4.45
N ASP A 498 -1.73 3.24 3.67
CA ASP A 498 -1.88 3.73 2.31
C ASP A 498 -3.08 4.67 2.22
N ILE A 499 -2.86 5.86 1.67
CA ILE A 499 -3.88 6.88 1.46
C ILE A 499 -3.83 7.26 -0.01
N LEU A 500 -4.89 6.93 -0.73
CA LEU A 500 -5.10 7.32 -2.12
C LEU A 500 -6.26 8.30 -2.18
N VAL A 501 -5.98 9.49 -2.70
CA VAL A 501 -6.97 10.52 -3.00
C VAL A 501 -6.95 10.75 -4.49
N ASP A 502 -8.09 10.49 -5.13
CA ASP A 502 -8.36 10.86 -6.51
C ASP A 502 -9.39 12.00 -6.53
N SER A 503 -9.08 13.06 -7.26
CA SER A 503 -9.95 14.22 -7.39
C SER A 503 -10.00 14.73 -8.83
N GLU A 504 -10.86 14.15 -9.65
CA GLU A 504 -11.11 14.56 -11.03
C GLU A 504 -12.27 15.56 -11.12
N GLY A 505 -12.05 16.87 -11.28
CA GLY A 505 -13.17 17.83 -11.20
C GLY A 505 -13.08 19.04 -12.12
N ASN A 506 -14.21 19.38 -12.77
CA ASN A 506 -14.38 20.59 -13.58
C ASN A 506 -13.91 21.86 -12.83
N ALA A 507 -13.04 22.65 -13.48
CA ALA A 507 -12.46 23.91 -13.01
C ALA A 507 -13.50 25.01 -12.69
N GLY A 508 -14.26 24.84 -11.60
CA GLY A 508 -15.23 25.78 -11.08
C GLY A 508 -14.68 26.52 -9.87
N THR A 509 -14.10 27.71 -10.10
CA THR A 509 -13.52 28.64 -9.10
C THR A 509 -12.40 28.07 -8.21
N VAL A 510 -11.21 28.66 -8.32
CA VAL A 510 -10.04 28.44 -7.46
C VAL A 510 -10.44 28.44 -5.98
N SER A 511 -10.53 27.24 -5.41
CA SER A 511 -10.83 27.06 -4.00
C SER A 511 -9.51 27.00 -3.25
N LYS A 512 -9.20 28.11 -2.58
CA LYS A 512 -8.04 28.25 -1.73
C LYS A 512 -8.26 27.44 -0.43
N TYR A 513 -7.71 26.23 -0.31
CA TYR A 513 -7.61 25.49 0.96
C TYR A 513 -6.33 24.64 1.03
N HIS A 514 -6.05 24.07 2.21
CA HIS A 514 -4.91 23.18 2.46
C HIS A 514 -5.37 21.73 2.60
N MET A 515 -4.56 20.78 2.14
CA MET A 515 -4.92 19.36 2.23
C MET A 515 -4.70 18.78 3.62
N ILE A 516 -3.62 19.18 4.29
CA ILE A 516 -3.32 18.72 5.65
C ILE A 516 -3.16 19.95 6.53
N THR A 517 -4.06 20.12 7.48
CA THR A 517 -3.95 21.14 8.54
C THR A 517 -3.72 20.45 9.87
N ALA A 518 -2.60 20.76 10.54
CA ALA A 518 -2.25 20.18 11.84
C ALA A 518 -1.37 21.10 12.69
N LYS A 519 -1.21 20.82 13.98
CA LYS A 519 -0.10 21.41 14.75
C LYS A 519 1.21 20.69 14.47
N GLU A 520 1.13 19.36 14.42
CA GLU A 520 2.23 18.46 14.15
C GLU A 520 1.76 17.38 13.18
N PHE A 521 2.62 17.00 12.25
CA PHE A 521 2.39 15.92 11.29
C PHE A 521 3.54 14.92 11.38
N GLU A 522 3.21 13.62 11.41
CA GLU A 522 4.18 12.53 11.33
C GLU A 522 3.69 11.48 10.34
N SER A 523 4.50 11.17 9.35
CA SER A 523 4.31 10.05 8.44
C SER A 523 5.46 9.07 8.63
N LYS A 524 5.16 7.79 8.82
CA LYS A 524 6.16 6.71 8.93
C LYS A 524 5.78 5.56 8.00
N ASN A 525 6.64 5.26 7.04
CA ASN A 525 6.46 4.14 6.11
C ASN A 525 5.08 4.11 5.43
N ALA A 526 4.51 5.30 5.20
CA ALA A 526 3.18 5.47 4.64
C ALA A 526 3.25 5.89 3.17
N ARG A 527 2.27 5.47 2.39
CA ARG A 527 2.09 5.86 0.99
C ARG A 527 0.93 6.83 0.89
N VAL A 528 1.20 8.05 0.47
CA VAL A 528 0.16 9.08 0.30
C VAL A 528 0.20 9.56 -1.15
N ASN A 529 -0.83 9.23 -1.91
CA ASN A 529 -0.99 9.62 -3.30
C ASN A 529 -2.18 10.57 -3.43
N LEU A 530 -1.92 11.78 -3.92
CA LEU A 530 -2.90 12.84 -4.07
C LEU A 530 -2.93 13.22 -5.55
N ILE A 531 -3.95 12.78 -6.28
CA ILE A 531 -4.19 13.10 -7.69
C ILE A 531 -5.25 14.20 -7.71
N ILE A 532 -4.88 15.40 -8.18
CA ILE A 532 -5.76 16.57 -8.10
C ILE A 532 -5.76 17.31 -9.44
N ASP A 533 -6.67 16.89 -10.30
CA ASP A 533 -6.80 17.46 -11.63
C ASP A 533 -7.47 18.84 -11.60
N ASP A 534 -6.98 19.73 -12.47
CA ASP A 534 -7.61 20.99 -12.86
C ASP A 534 -7.90 22.05 -11.76
N LYS A 535 -7.18 22.03 -10.63
CA LYS A 535 -7.38 23.00 -9.53
C LYS A 535 -6.10 23.63 -8.98
N GLU A 536 -6.14 24.95 -8.72
CA GLU A 536 -5.07 25.71 -8.04
C GLU A 536 -5.22 25.56 -6.51
N ILE A 537 -4.24 24.93 -5.84
CA ILE A 537 -4.23 24.64 -4.39
C ILE A 537 -3.24 25.56 -3.68
N ILE A 538 -3.62 26.11 -2.51
CA ILE A 538 -2.74 27.05 -1.77
C ILE A 538 -1.50 26.35 -1.23
N GLY A 539 -1.65 25.13 -0.70
CA GLY A 539 -0.59 24.41 -0.03
C GLY A 539 -1.02 23.01 0.41
N ILE A 540 -0.14 22.01 0.29
CA ILE A 540 -0.40 20.65 0.79
C ILE A 540 -0.42 20.64 2.32
N PHE A 541 0.61 21.20 2.96
CA PHE A 541 0.75 21.24 4.41
C PHE A 541 0.52 22.65 4.99
N ASP A 542 -0.39 22.75 5.94
CA ASP A 542 -0.60 23.89 6.84
C ASP A 542 -0.31 23.48 8.29
N VAL A 543 0.97 23.20 8.57
CA VAL A 543 1.43 22.66 9.85
C VAL A 543 2.09 23.75 10.70
N GLU A 544 1.70 23.86 11.97
CA GLU A 544 2.19 24.92 12.88
C GLU A 544 3.64 24.73 13.32
N LYS A 545 4.02 23.51 13.74
CA LYS A 545 5.26 23.27 14.47
C LYS A 545 6.23 22.35 13.74
N HIS A 546 5.80 21.12 13.47
CA HIS A 546 6.71 20.05 13.05
C HIS A 546 6.07 19.14 12.00
N ILE A 547 6.80 18.87 10.92
CA ILE A 547 6.48 17.88 9.87
C ILE A 547 7.58 16.83 9.95
N LYS A 548 7.24 15.59 10.30
CA LYS A 548 8.17 14.47 10.35
C LYS A 548 7.81 13.42 9.31
N ILE A 549 8.76 13.04 8.47
CA ILE A 549 8.61 11.98 7.47
C ILE A 549 9.69 10.95 7.74
N VAL A 550 9.30 9.72 8.01
CA VAL A 550 10.19 8.59 8.28
C VAL A 550 9.94 7.51 7.24
N ASN A 551 11.00 7.08 6.56
CA ASN A 551 11.02 5.89 5.73
C ASN A 551 12.25 5.07 6.13
N ASP A 552 12.05 4.10 7.02
CA ASP A 552 13.13 3.24 7.54
C ASP A 552 13.39 2.01 6.68
N GLY A 553 12.64 1.88 5.56
CA GLY A 553 12.78 0.80 4.59
C GLY A 553 11.99 -0.48 4.92
N THR A 554 11.19 -0.52 5.99
CA THR A 554 10.34 -1.69 6.28
C THR A 554 9.16 -1.83 5.32
N LYS A 555 8.59 -0.71 4.87
CA LYS A 555 7.59 -0.60 3.80
C LYS A 555 7.93 0.60 2.92
N PRO A 556 7.85 0.50 1.57
CA PRO A 556 8.05 1.66 0.70
C PRO A 556 7.09 2.80 1.08
N GLY A 557 7.65 3.90 1.56
CA GLY A 557 6.91 5.12 1.87
C GLY A 557 7.18 6.20 0.82
N TRP A 558 6.12 6.87 0.38
CA TRP A 558 6.22 8.01 -0.55
C TRP A 558 5.08 8.98 -0.33
N PHE A 559 5.31 10.22 -0.74
CA PHE A 559 4.31 11.25 -0.77
C PHE A 559 4.29 11.84 -2.18
N ILE A 560 3.23 11.58 -2.93
CA ILE A 560 3.03 12.06 -4.29
C ILE A 560 1.85 13.01 -4.28
N ALA A 561 2.06 14.20 -4.83
CA ALA A 561 1.00 15.15 -5.09
C ALA A 561 1.14 15.61 -6.54
N ASP A 562 0.19 15.18 -7.37
CA ASP A 562 0.13 15.48 -8.79
C ASP A 562 -1.01 16.46 -9.06
N GLY A 563 -0.75 17.45 -9.91
CA GLY A 563 -1.77 18.43 -10.29
C GLY A 563 -1.34 19.32 -11.45
N ASN A 564 -2.30 19.60 -12.34
CA ASN A 564 -2.08 20.39 -13.56
C ASN A 564 -1.78 21.89 -13.31
N HIS A 565 -1.84 22.37 -12.06
CA HIS A 565 -1.71 23.78 -11.67
C HIS A 565 -0.64 24.00 -10.58
N LYS A 566 -0.35 25.27 -10.22
CA LYS A 566 0.63 25.58 -9.16
C LYS A 566 0.14 25.04 -7.81
N MET A 567 0.85 24.07 -7.26
CA MET A 567 0.70 23.58 -5.89
C MET A 567 1.90 24.06 -5.06
N ALA A 568 1.64 24.63 -3.88
CA ALA A 568 2.70 24.83 -2.90
C ALA A 568 2.79 23.61 -1.98
N LEU A 569 3.99 23.27 -1.53
CA LEU A 569 4.15 22.21 -0.54
C LEU A 569 3.72 22.67 0.86
N LEU A 570 4.02 23.93 1.22
CA LEU A 570 3.92 24.44 2.58
C LEU A 570 3.20 25.80 2.64
N ASN A 571 2.51 26.06 3.75
CA ASN A 571 2.05 27.40 4.10
C ASN A 571 3.20 28.28 4.60
N THR A 572 3.70 29.18 3.75
CA THR A 572 4.82 30.07 4.05
C THR A 572 4.56 31.12 5.13
N LYS A 573 3.32 31.28 5.60
CA LYS A 573 3.02 32.13 6.78
C LYS A 573 3.43 31.48 8.09
N LYS A 574 3.73 30.19 8.08
CA LYS A 574 4.25 29.41 9.20
C LYS A 574 5.66 28.94 8.84
N THR A 575 6.49 28.70 9.84
CA THR A 575 7.86 28.21 9.66
C THR A 575 8.04 26.90 10.42
N PRO A 576 7.34 25.81 10.02
CA PRO A 576 7.49 24.53 10.68
C PRO A 576 8.91 23.99 10.48
N THR A 577 9.37 23.21 11.46
CA THR A 577 10.56 22.37 11.30
C THR A 577 10.15 21.12 10.53
N ILE A 578 10.90 20.79 9.49
CA ILE A 578 10.67 19.63 8.64
C ILE A 578 11.82 18.67 8.86
N GLU A 579 11.51 17.48 9.35
CA GLU A 579 12.46 16.39 9.58
C GLU A 579 12.13 15.25 8.62
N VAL A 580 13.11 14.86 7.81
CA VAL A 580 13.00 13.76 6.86
C VAL A 580 14.08 12.75 7.23
N THR A 581 13.64 11.59 7.71
CA THR A 581 14.51 10.45 8.01
C THR A 581 14.24 9.37 6.97
N THR A 582 15.19 9.14 6.08
CA THR A 582 15.04 8.21 4.96
C THR A 582 16.38 7.57 4.62
N GLN A 583 16.35 6.43 3.95
CA GLN A 583 17.57 5.83 3.41
C GLN A 583 18.20 6.71 2.30
N GLN A 584 17.36 7.36 1.48
CA GLN A 584 17.79 8.21 0.38
C GLN A 584 16.87 9.44 0.17
N ILE A 585 17.45 10.55 -0.29
CA ILE A 585 16.72 11.74 -0.77
C ILE A 585 17.10 11.97 -2.23
N ASN A 586 16.10 12.10 -3.11
CA ASN A 586 16.29 12.42 -4.53
C ASN A 586 15.80 13.85 -4.80
N LEU A 587 16.68 14.68 -5.36
CA LEU A 587 16.36 16.05 -5.76
C LEU A 587 16.18 16.13 -7.28
N TRP A 588 15.07 16.73 -7.74
CA TRP A 588 14.89 17.07 -9.15
C TRP A 588 14.61 18.57 -9.33
N ASN A 589 15.45 19.21 -10.12
CA ASN A 589 15.14 20.55 -10.64
C ASN A 589 14.39 20.39 -11.97
N ASP A 590 13.24 21.05 -12.14
CA ASP A 590 12.70 21.27 -13.49
C ASP A 590 13.74 22.12 -14.23
N ILE A 591 14.43 21.52 -15.19
CA ILE A 591 15.20 22.27 -16.17
C ILE A 591 14.37 22.22 -17.45
N ASP A 592 13.97 23.39 -17.96
CA ASP A 592 13.18 23.58 -19.18
C ASP A 592 13.56 22.56 -20.28
N SER A 593 12.75 21.49 -20.41
CA SER A 593 12.57 20.49 -21.49
C SER A 593 13.70 20.12 -22.48
N THR A 594 14.95 20.52 -22.24
CA THR A 594 16.06 20.45 -23.21
C THR A 594 17.37 19.97 -22.59
N THR A 595 17.42 19.78 -21.27
CA THR A 595 18.57 19.23 -20.56
C THR A 595 18.09 18.14 -19.61
N SER A 596 18.81 17.03 -19.58
CA SER A 596 18.62 15.92 -18.64
C SER A 596 18.49 16.43 -17.21
N ALA A 597 17.48 15.94 -16.48
CA ALA A 597 17.28 16.26 -15.07
C ALA A 597 18.57 15.97 -14.28
N ASP A 598 19.07 16.94 -13.53
CA ASP A 598 20.24 16.76 -12.67
C ASP A 598 19.79 15.97 -11.43
N ILE A 599 19.81 14.63 -11.52
CA ILE A 599 19.43 13.72 -10.43
C ILE A 599 20.56 13.76 -9.39
N ARG A 600 20.24 14.21 -8.17
CA ARG A 600 21.17 14.10 -7.04
C ARG A 600 20.62 13.14 -6.01
N ILE A 601 21.20 11.95 -5.97
CA ILE A 601 20.92 10.91 -4.97
C ILE A 601 21.81 11.18 -3.77
N PHE A 602 21.18 11.38 -2.61
CA PHE A 602 21.87 11.52 -1.33
C PHE A 602 21.79 10.20 -0.54
N ASN A 603 22.95 9.77 -0.03
CA ASN A 603 23.31 8.55 0.71
C ASN A 603 23.97 7.40 -0.07
N LYS A 604 25.31 7.38 -0.08
CA LYS A 604 26.16 6.38 -0.75
C LYS A 604 26.02 4.95 -0.19
N ASP A 605 25.66 4.79 1.08
CA ASP A 605 25.76 3.52 1.81
C ASP A 605 24.41 2.88 2.20
N ASN A 606 23.29 3.44 1.74
CA ASN A 606 21.93 3.01 2.07
C ASN A 606 21.62 3.00 3.59
N SER A 607 22.43 3.67 4.40
CA SER A 607 22.13 3.88 5.82
C SER A 607 20.94 4.83 5.96
N THR A 608 20.29 4.88 7.12
CA THR A 608 19.25 5.89 7.34
C THR A 608 19.90 7.25 7.64
N GLY A 609 19.63 8.24 6.79
CA GLY A 609 20.01 9.64 7.00
C GLY A 609 18.85 10.49 7.49
N THR A 610 19.15 11.61 8.14
CA THR A 610 18.18 12.62 8.60
C THR A 610 18.54 13.99 8.04
N LEU A 611 17.57 14.65 7.40
CA LEU A 611 17.62 16.04 6.98
C LEU A 611 16.55 16.81 7.75
N GLU A 612 16.97 17.82 8.50
CA GLU A 612 16.11 18.70 9.28
C GLU A 612 16.30 20.14 8.81
N PHE A 613 15.21 20.83 8.47
CA PHE A 613 15.26 22.19 7.94
C PHE A 613 13.98 22.98 8.23
N THR A 614 14.04 24.30 8.06
CA THR A 614 12.87 25.18 8.05
C THR A 614 12.77 25.92 6.73
N VAL A 615 11.56 26.29 6.34
CA VAL A 615 11.30 27.14 5.17
C VAL A 615 10.80 28.50 5.65
N GLY A 616 11.54 29.56 5.31
CA GLY A 616 11.21 30.94 5.61
C GLY A 616 10.06 31.49 4.76
N THR A 617 9.50 32.63 5.17
CA THR A 617 8.42 33.32 4.45
C THR A 617 8.81 33.78 3.04
N ASP A 618 10.10 33.89 2.77
CA ASP A 618 10.73 34.25 1.50
C ASP A 618 11.14 33.03 0.66
N ASN A 619 10.71 31.81 1.05
CA ASN A 619 11.10 30.53 0.48
C ASN A 619 12.59 30.17 0.66
N SER A 620 13.30 30.81 1.59
CA SER A 620 14.64 30.39 1.98
C SER A 620 14.58 29.09 2.80
N ILE A 621 15.48 28.15 2.53
CA ILE A 621 15.68 26.98 3.37
C ILE A 621 16.80 27.27 4.36
N ASN A 622 16.53 27.02 5.64
CA ASN A 622 17.57 26.96 6.66
C ASN A 622 17.72 25.51 7.14
N ILE A 623 18.85 24.88 6.79
CA ILE A 623 19.16 23.52 7.21
C ILE A 623 19.62 23.56 8.68
N ILE A 624 18.90 22.83 9.53
CA ILE A 624 19.20 22.67 10.95
C ILE A 624 20.15 21.49 11.15
N ARG A 625 19.91 20.38 10.45
CA ARG A 625 20.69 19.15 10.54
C ARG A 625 20.70 18.43 9.20
N ASN A 626 21.84 17.86 8.82
CA ASN A 626 21.95 16.96 7.68
C ASN A 626 22.96 15.86 8.01
N THR A 627 22.51 14.60 8.02
CA THR A 627 23.39 13.44 8.22
C THR A 627 23.61 12.62 6.95
N PHE A 628 23.08 13.05 5.81
CA PHE A 628 23.27 12.36 4.53
C PHE A 628 24.72 12.53 4.05
N VAL A 629 25.31 11.42 3.61
CA VAL A 629 26.62 11.42 2.96
C VAL A 629 26.41 11.52 1.45
N PRO A 630 26.84 12.61 0.78
CA PRO A 630 26.70 12.76 -0.67
C PRO A 630 27.48 11.67 -1.41
N HIS A 631 26.93 11.19 -2.53
CA HIS A 631 27.69 10.35 -3.48
C HIS A 631 28.85 11.17 -4.08
N GLU A 632 29.95 10.52 -4.49
CA GLU A 632 31.06 11.21 -5.17
C GLU A 632 30.56 11.98 -6.40
N GLY A 633 30.94 13.25 -6.53
CA GLY A 633 30.47 14.16 -7.58
C GLY A 633 29.16 14.92 -7.27
N SER A 634 28.39 14.52 -6.25
CA SER A 634 27.17 15.23 -5.86
C SER A 634 27.45 16.45 -4.98
N ASN A 635 26.76 17.56 -5.25
CA ASN A 635 26.82 18.76 -4.42
C ASN A 635 26.13 18.52 -3.08
N LYS A 636 26.67 19.06 -1.98
CA LYS A 636 26.02 19.00 -0.66
C LYS A 636 24.64 19.67 -0.70
N ILE A 637 23.72 19.19 0.13
CA ILE A 637 22.48 19.93 0.43
C ILE A 637 22.89 21.17 1.24
N GLU A 638 22.91 22.33 0.58
CA GLU A 638 23.27 23.63 1.17
C GLU A 638 22.04 24.54 1.29
N THR A 639 22.10 25.52 2.19
CA THR A 639 21.06 26.53 2.35
C THR A 639 20.89 27.36 1.08
N GLY A 640 19.66 27.48 0.57
CA GLY A 640 19.35 28.22 -0.65
C GLY A 640 17.91 28.77 -0.67
N ILE A 641 17.62 29.62 -1.66
CA ILE A 641 16.27 30.12 -1.94
C ILE A 641 15.70 29.30 -3.10
N PHE A 642 14.53 28.68 -2.91
CA PHE A 642 13.85 28.01 -4.01
C PHE A 642 13.28 29.02 -5.00
N ASN A 643 13.86 29.07 -6.20
CA ASN A 643 13.32 29.82 -7.33
C ASN A 643 12.99 28.82 -8.45
N GLY A 644 11.71 28.58 -8.71
CA GLY A 644 11.24 27.67 -9.77
C GLY A 644 10.49 26.44 -9.25
N ARG A 645 9.89 25.68 -10.18
CA ARG A 645 9.29 24.36 -9.89
C ARG A 645 10.43 23.38 -9.59
N ALA A 646 10.39 22.71 -8.47
CA ALA A 646 11.33 21.63 -8.14
C ALA A 646 10.52 20.52 -7.49
N THR A 647 10.68 19.30 -7.98
CA THR A 647 10.01 18.11 -7.46
C THR A 647 11.01 17.41 -6.55
N TYR A 648 10.55 17.00 -5.37
CA TYR A 648 11.33 16.21 -4.42
C TYR A 648 10.61 14.87 -4.31
N ALA A 649 11.26 13.75 -4.62
CA ALA A 649 10.80 12.48 -4.07
C ALA A 649 11.74 12.03 -2.97
N MET A 650 11.08 11.47 -1.99
CA MET A 650 11.68 10.74 -0.89
C MET A 650 11.31 9.29 -1.17
N GLY A 651 12.30 8.45 -1.43
CA GLY A 651 12.04 7.08 -1.88
C GLY A 651 13.32 6.29 -2.15
N HIS A 652 13.13 4.98 -2.24
CA HIS A 652 14.19 3.98 -2.36
C HIS A 652 14.45 3.64 -3.83
N VAL A 653 15.62 4.02 -4.35
CA VAL A 653 16.15 3.44 -5.59
C VAL A 653 17.57 2.94 -5.28
N MET A 654 17.71 1.63 -5.07
CA MET A 654 18.97 1.03 -4.63
C MET A 654 19.57 0.19 -5.75
N PHE A 655 20.64 0.67 -6.37
CA PHE A 655 21.48 -0.19 -7.21
C PHE A 655 22.51 -0.92 -6.35
N GLN A 656 22.29 -2.20 -6.09
CA GLN A 656 23.32 -3.08 -5.54
C GLN A 656 23.93 -3.90 -6.67
N ASN A 657 25.04 -3.43 -7.23
CA ASN A 657 25.92 -4.32 -7.97
C ASN A 657 26.96 -4.86 -6.98
N GLN A 658 26.77 -6.09 -6.48
CA GLN A 658 27.77 -6.73 -5.65
C GLN A 658 28.95 -7.12 -6.54
N SER A 659 30.11 -6.49 -6.30
CA SER A 659 31.36 -6.88 -6.93
C SER A 659 31.79 -8.27 -6.43
N GLY A 660 31.49 -9.31 -7.20
CA GLY A 660 32.00 -10.67 -6.98
C GLY A 660 31.11 -11.74 -7.63
N ASP A 661 31.65 -12.37 -8.66
CA ASP A 661 31.28 -13.67 -9.23
C ASP A 661 29.80 -13.88 -9.64
N ASP A 662 29.37 -13.09 -10.63
CA ASP A 662 28.53 -13.46 -11.80
C ASP A 662 27.92 -12.15 -12.35
N GLN A 663 28.66 -11.46 -13.22
CA GLN A 663 28.39 -10.10 -13.73
C GLN A 663 27.15 -9.99 -14.66
N ASN A 664 26.22 -10.94 -14.58
CA ASN A 664 25.03 -11.06 -15.41
C ASN A 664 23.75 -10.95 -14.60
N ILE A 665 23.75 -10.31 -13.43
CA ILE A 665 22.55 -10.19 -12.59
C ILE A 665 22.33 -8.73 -12.22
N ILE A 666 21.10 -8.29 -12.38
CA ILE A 666 20.57 -7.03 -11.85
C ILE A 666 19.62 -7.38 -10.73
N ASP A 667 19.90 -6.88 -9.54
CA ASP A 667 19.04 -7.00 -8.37
C ASP A 667 18.96 -5.64 -7.67
N PHE A 668 17.79 -5.02 -7.74
CA PHE A 668 17.53 -3.75 -7.07
C PHE A 668 16.13 -3.68 -6.51
N LYS A 669 15.89 -2.66 -5.68
CA LYS A 669 14.57 -2.34 -5.15
C LYS A 669 14.17 -0.92 -5.57
N THR A 670 12.94 -0.79 -6.05
CA THR A 670 12.28 0.44 -6.52
C THR A 670 10.80 0.42 -6.10
N ASN A 671 9.95 1.23 -6.75
CA ASN A 671 8.51 1.22 -6.52
C ASN A 671 7.87 -0.12 -6.93
N PRO A 672 6.95 -0.68 -6.12
CA PRO A 672 6.18 -1.87 -6.47
C PRO A 672 5.50 -1.76 -7.83
N ASN A 673 5.58 -2.83 -8.64
CA ASN A 673 4.99 -2.91 -9.98
C ASN A 673 5.51 -1.90 -11.01
N ALA A 674 6.53 -1.09 -10.69
CA ALA A 674 7.12 -0.16 -11.64
C ALA A 674 7.66 -0.93 -12.85
N ALA A 675 7.33 -0.46 -14.05
CA ALA A 675 7.89 -0.98 -15.29
C ALA A 675 9.36 -0.55 -15.39
N ILE A 676 10.22 -1.44 -15.82
CA ILE A 676 11.65 -1.26 -15.86
C ILE A 676 12.11 -1.65 -17.26
N THR A 677 12.84 -0.75 -17.89
CA THR A 677 13.54 -0.97 -19.15
C THR A 677 15.02 -0.73 -18.91
N PHE A 678 15.84 -1.77 -19.04
CA PHE A 678 17.29 -1.65 -18.95
C PHE A 678 17.92 -1.75 -20.33
N ASN A 679 18.48 -0.64 -20.82
CA ASN A 679 19.30 -0.64 -22.03
C ASN A 679 20.77 -0.77 -21.66
N TYR A 680 21.44 -1.76 -22.23
CA TYR A 680 22.84 -2.05 -21.95
C TYR A 680 23.59 -2.47 -23.21
N ASN A 681 24.91 -2.33 -23.18
CA ASN A 681 25.81 -2.73 -24.27
C ASN A 681 25.38 -2.14 -25.63
N GLY A 682 24.94 -0.87 -25.63
CA GLY A 682 24.52 -0.10 -26.80
C GLY A 682 23.19 -0.51 -27.46
N ASN A 683 22.89 -1.81 -27.55
CA ASN A 683 21.78 -2.35 -28.33
C ASN A 683 20.92 -3.41 -27.61
N GLN A 684 21.26 -3.79 -26.38
CA GLN A 684 20.50 -4.79 -25.63
C GLN A 684 19.49 -4.11 -24.71
N VAL A 685 18.28 -4.67 -24.63
CA VAL A 685 17.19 -4.14 -23.82
C VAL A 685 16.55 -5.28 -23.05
N ILE A 686 16.38 -5.11 -21.75
CA ILE A 686 15.57 -5.99 -20.90
C ILE A 686 14.41 -5.18 -20.36
N GLU A 687 13.20 -5.72 -20.51
CA GLU A 687 11.99 -5.13 -19.95
C GLU A 687 11.39 -6.07 -18.91
N GLY A 688 10.84 -5.51 -17.84
CA GLY A 688 10.11 -6.24 -16.83
C GLY A 688 9.50 -5.30 -15.80
N ASN A 689 8.90 -5.86 -14.75
CA ASN A 689 8.30 -5.06 -13.68
C ASN A 689 8.92 -5.46 -12.34
N ALA A 690 9.04 -4.49 -11.42
CA ALA A 690 9.32 -4.79 -10.03
C ALA A 690 8.15 -5.58 -9.40
N ASP A 691 8.44 -6.45 -8.44
CA ASP A 691 7.42 -7.21 -7.71
C ASP A 691 6.56 -6.32 -6.79
N THR A 692 5.60 -6.91 -6.08
CA THR A 692 4.71 -6.19 -5.14
C THR A 692 5.44 -5.57 -3.95
N ASN A 693 6.67 -5.99 -3.69
CA ASN A 693 7.55 -5.45 -2.65
C ASN A 693 8.59 -4.47 -3.22
N GLY A 694 8.52 -4.16 -4.51
CA GLY A 694 9.42 -3.26 -5.20
C GLY A 694 10.74 -3.91 -5.63
N ARG A 695 10.96 -5.21 -5.46
CA ARG A 695 12.21 -5.86 -5.92
C ARG A 695 12.14 -6.16 -7.41
N TYR A 696 13.18 -5.78 -8.13
CA TYR A 696 13.41 -6.16 -9.51
C TYR A 696 14.65 -7.03 -9.61
N TYR A 697 14.48 -8.18 -10.25
CA TYR A 697 15.54 -9.14 -10.50
C TYR A 697 15.54 -9.53 -11.98
N ALA A 698 16.69 -9.39 -12.64
CA ALA A 698 16.87 -9.81 -14.02
C ALA A 698 18.25 -10.43 -14.21
N LYS A 699 18.30 -11.52 -15.00
CA LYS A 699 19.57 -12.09 -15.47
C LYS A 699 19.86 -11.53 -16.86
N LEU A 700 21.05 -10.97 -17.03
CA LEU A 700 21.57 -10.49 -18.31
C LEU A 700 22.05 -11.66 -19.16
N ASP A 701 21.80 -11.58 -20.47
CA ASP A 701 22.30 -12.57 -21.42
C ASP A 701 23.83 -12.46 -21.57
N GLN A 702 24.38 -11.27 -21.34
CA GLN A 702 25.80 -10.97 -21.41
C GLN A 702 26.22 -10.04 -20.26
N PRO A 703 27.48 -10.08 -19.82
CA PRO A 703 28.01 -9.12 -18.84
C PRO A 703 27.88 -7.68 -19.34
N LEU A 704 27.85 -6.71 -18.40
CA LEU A 704 27.91 -5.29 -18.74
C LEU A 704 29.27 -4.92 -19.34
N GLY A 705 29.25 -4.37 -20.55
CA GLY A 705 30.38 -3.77 -21.24
C GLY A 705 30.68 -2.36 -20.74
N VAL A 706 31.70 -1.75 -21.32
CA VAL A 706 32.28 -0.48 -20.84
C VAL A 706 31.64 0.65 -21.60
N ASP A 707 30.44 1.01 -21.16
CA ASP A 707 29.63 2.03 -21.81
C ASP A 707 28.64 2.60 -20.79
N TYR A 708 27.91 3.63 -21.20
CA TYR A 708 26.77 4.14 -20.48
C TYR A 708 25.58 3.19 -20.65
N HIS A 709 25.21 2.51 -19.58
CA HIS A 709 23.96 1.73 -19.54
C HIS A 709 22.85 2.61 -18.97
N THR A 710 21.62 2.42 -19.41
CA THR A 710 20.48 3.20 -18.92
C THR A 710 19.41 2.31 -18.32
N ILE A 711 19.05 2.54 -17.07
CA ILE A 711 17.89 1.94 -16.42
C ILE A 711 16.78 2.96 -16.42
N THR A 712 15.73 2.69 -17.17
CA THR A 712 14.51 3.46 -17.20
C THR A 712 13.48 2.80 -16.29
N ILE A 713 13.06 3.47 -15.21
CA ILE A 713 11.97 3.02 -14.34
C ILE A 713 10.76 3.91 -14.61
N LYS A 714 9.68 3.31 -15.10
CA LYS A 714 8.39 3.94 -15.38
C LYS A 714 7.36 3.45 -14.38
N ASP A 715 6.82 4.35 -13.60
CA ASP A 715 5.75 4.05 -12.65
C ASP A 715 4.55 4.97 -12.90
N GLY A 716 3.97 4.90 -14.12
CA GLY A 716 2.77 5.63 -14.58
C GLY A 716 2.85 7.17 -14.62
N HIS A 717 3.58 7.76 -13.67
CA HIS A 717 3.57 9.16 -13.23
C HIS A 717 4.97 9.78 -13.31
N PHE A 718 6.03 8.98 -13.36
CA PHE A 718 7.40 9.46 -13.56
C PHE A 718 8.23 8.44 -14.33
N GLU A 719 9.25 8.94 -15.04
CA GLU A 719 10.27 8.17 -15.74
C GLU A 719 11.63 8.51 -15.13
N ILE A 720 12.24 7.56 -14.42
CA ILE A 720 13.62 7.68 -13.93
C ILE A 720 14.51 7.08 -14.99
N VAL A 721 15.48 7.84 -15.50
CA VAL A 721 16.55 7.29 -16.34
C VAL A 721 17.85 7.41 -15.56
N GLU A 722 18.35 6.29 -15.04
CA GLU A 722 19.66 6.23 -14.40
C GLU A 722 20.71 5.80 -15.43
N VAL A 723 21.81 6.55 -15.48
CA VAL A 723 22.97 6.22 -16.30
C VAL A 723 24.00 5.53 -15.41
N LEU A 724 24.26 4.24 -15.67
CA LEU A 724 25.33 3.50 -15.01
C LEU A 724 26.62 3.71 -15.81
N ASP A 725 27.60 4.36 -15.19
CA ASP A 725 28.97 4.42 -15.69
C ASP A 725 29.72 3.19 -15.19
N TYR A 726 30.03 2.29 -16.12
CA TYR A 726 30.81 1.09 -15.83
C TYR A 726 32.24 1.29 -16.29
N THR A 727 33.15 1.56 -15.35
CA THR A 727 34.58 1.72 -15.61
C THR A 727 35.32 0.39 -15.47
N ILE A 728 36.21 0.05 -16.42
CA ILE A 728 37.09 -1.11 -16.28
C ILE A 728 38.14 -0.87 -15.20
N TYR A 729 38.32 -1.85 -14.32
CA TYR A 729 39.52 -1.97 -13.50
C TYR A 729 40.43 -3.08 -14.06
N GLY A 730 41.68 -2.76 -14.35
CA GLY A 730 42.70 -3.70 -14.84
C GLY A 730 43.97 -2.98 -15.32
N SER A 731 45.07 -3.70 -15.46
CA SER A 731 46.36 -3.21 -15.98
C SER A 731 46.91 -4.13 -17.08
N VAL A 732 47.70 -3.55 -17.99
CA VAL A 732 48.57 -4.30 -18.90
C VAL A 732 49.99 -4.22 -18.40
N ASP A 733 50.61 -5.37 -18.12
CA ASP A 733 51.97 -5.44 -17.57
C ASP A 733 52.80 -6.52 -18.25
N LEU A 734 54.08 -6.22 -18.51
CA LEU A 734 55.07 -7.23 -18.89
C LEU A 734 55.54 -7.91 -17.61
N THR A 735 54.77 -8.89 -17.16
CA THR A 735 54.96 -9.58 -15.88
C THR A 735 56.18 -10.50 -15.86
N HIS A 736 56.62 -10.96 -17.04
CA HIS A 736 57.86 -11.71 -17.18
C HIS A 736 58.69 -11.19 -18.36
N TYR A 737 59.96 -10.90 -18.11
CA TYR A 737 60.97 -10.58 -19.12
C TYR A 737 62.37 -10.89 -18.56
N PRO A 738 63.36 -11.24 -19.38
CA PRO A 738 64.71 -11.51 -18.90
C PRO A 738 65.34 -10.21 -18.40
N LYS A 739 65.72 -10.12 -17.12
CA LYS A 739 66.51 -8.96 -16.63
C LYS A 739 67.93 -8.97 -17.17
N THR A 740 68.44 -10.14 -17.55
CA THR A 740 69.78 -10.31 -18.11
C THR A 740 69.75 -11.37 -19.22
N ILE A 741 70.49 -11.14 -20.31
CA ILE A 741 70.72 -12.11 -21.37
C ILE A 741 72.22 -12.36 -21.50
N GLN A 742 72.61 -13.64 -21.58
CA GLN A 742 73.99 -14.10 -21.66
C GLN A 742 74.21 -14.88 -22.95
N PHE A 743 75.32 -14.62 -23.63
CA PHE A 743 75.72 -15.31 -24.87
C PHE A 743 76.81 -16.37 -24.67
N GLY A 744 77.40 -16.46 -23.47
CA GLY A 744 78.53 -17.36 -23.18
C GLY A 744 79.83 -16.89 -23.84
N ASP A 745 80.92 -17.65 -23.70
CA ASP A 745 82.21 -17.25 -24.28
C ASP A 745 82.20 -17.40 -25.82
N VAL A 746 82.64 -16.34 -26.52
CA VAL A 746 82.59 -16.27 -27.99
C VAL A 746 84.01 -16.41 -28.56
N ASP A 747 84.29 -17.45 -29.35
CA ASP A 747 85.64 -17.62 -29.96
C ASP A 747 85.88 -16.56 -31.04
N ILE A 748 86.83 -15.65 -30.79
CA ILE A 748 87.12 -14.52 -31.66
C ILE A 748 87.48 -14.92 -33.10
N ARG A 749 88.01 -16.15 -33.29
CA ARG A 749 88.52 -16.64 -34.58
C ARG A 749 87.43 -17.09 -35.55
N ASN A 750 86.25 -17.44 -35.02
CA ASN A 750 85.07 -17.84 -35.79
C ASN A 750 83.91 -16.83 -35.62
N THR A 751 84.24 -15.56 -35.36
CA THR A 751 83.27 -14.54 -34.95
C THR A 751 82.22 -14.18 -35.99
N ALA A 752 82.47 -14.37 -37.29
CA ALA A 752 81.50 -14.00 -38.31
C ALA A 752 80.27 -14.93 -38.25
N GLY A 753 79.12 -14.39 -37.82
CA GLY A 753 77.88 -15.17 -37.72
C GLY A 753 76.92 -14.67 -36.64
N THR A 754 75.78 -15.36 -36.55
CA THR A 754 74.78 -15.19 -35.49
C THR A 754 75.11 -16.14 -34.34
N HIS A 755 75.18 -15.62 -33.13
CA HIS A 755 75.46 -16.36 -31.91
C HIS A 755 74.18 -16.46 -31.08
N ALA A 756 73.85 -17.69 -30.68
CA ALA A 756 72.70 -18.02 -29.86
C ALA A 756 72.91 -17.60 -28.40
N ARG A 757 71.82 -17.34 -27.69
CA ARG A 757 71.87 -17.13 -26.23
C ARG A 757 72.22 -18.44 -25.53
N HIS A 758 72.66 -18.34 -24.28
CA HIS A 758 72.85 -19.51 -23.43
C HIS A 758 71.51 -20.12 -22.99
N ASP A 759 70.54 -19.27 -22.65
CA ASP A 759 69.26 -19.68 -22.09
C ASP A 759 68.08 -19.35 -23.02
N THR A 760 66.97 -20.07 -22.83
CA THR A 760 65.68 -19.72 -23.43
C THR A 760 65.18 -18.39 -22.87
N MET A 761 64.40 -17.66 -23.67
CA MET A 761 63.84 -16.38 -23.27
C MET A 761 62.31 -16.46 -23.33
N THR A 762 61.66 -16.08 -22.24
CA THR A 762 60.20 -15.96 -22.18
C THR A 762 59.84 -14.49 -21.93
N LEU A 763 58.86 -14.00 -22.68
CA LEU A 763 58.20 -12.71 -22.42
C LEU A 763 56.73 -12.98 -22.11
N ARG A 764 56.23 -12.50 -20.98
CA ARG A 764 54.84 -12.71 -20.55
C ARG A 764 54.17 -11.37 -20.30
N VAL A 765 53.11 -11.10 -21.05
CA VAL A 765 52.24 -9.94 -20.84
C VAL A 765 50.93 -10.43 -20.26
N GLU A 766 50.52 -9.83 -19.14
CA GLU A 766 49.17 -10.00 -18.59
C GLU A 766 48.37 -8.73 -18.86
N ASP A 767 47.25 -8.88 -19.56
CA ASP A 767 46.22 -7.86 -19.67
C ASP A 767 45.04 -8.30 -18.79
N THR A 768 44.93 -7.65 -17.63
CA THR A 768 43.85 -7.92 -16.65
C THR A 768 42.61 -7.09 -16.91
N ARG A 769 42.56 -6.34 -18.02
CA ARG A 769 41.38 -5.58 -18.43
C ARG A 769 40.38 -6.51 -19.11
N TYR A 770 39.10 -6.25 -18.86
CA TYR A 770 38.01 -7.06 -19.41
C TYR A 770 37.67 -6.71 -20.88
N GLU A 771 38.22 -5.61 -21.43
CA GLU A 771 38.20 -5.31 -22.86
C GLU A 771 39.61 -5.36 -23.47
N ARG A 772 39.74 -6.17 -24.52
CA ARG A 772 40.99 -6.42 -25.24
C ARG A 772 41.27 -5.27 -26.22
N THR A 773 41.80 -4.13 -25.73
CA THR A 773 42.04 -2.91 -26.54
C THR A 773 43.24 -2.96 -27.50
N GLY A 774 43.98 -4.07 -27.49
CA GLY A 774 45.19 -4.29 -28.26
C GLY A 774 46.43 -3.65 -27.63
N TRP A 775 47.44 -4.45 -27.31
CA TRP A 775 48.78 -4.00 -26.91
C TRP A 775 49.85 -4.40 -27.93
N LYS A 776 50.93 -3.63 -27.95
CA LYS A 776 52.12 -3.83 -28.80
C LYS A 776 53.36 -3.85 -27.93
N LEU A 777 54.22 -4.86 -28.13
CA LEU A 777 55.51 -4.99 -27.48
C LEU A 777 56.62 -4.74 -28.49
N GLU A 778 57.52 -3.82 -28.17
CA GLU A 778 58.67 -3.46 -28.99
C GLU A 778 59.96 -3.62 -28.20
N VAL A 779 61.09 -3.72 -28.90
CA VAL A 779 62.42 -3.69 -28.30
C VAL A 779 63.32 -2.69 -29.02
N ARG A 780 64.18 -1.99 -28.27
CA ARG A 780 65.27 -1.16 -28.82
C ARG A 780 66.54 -1.29 -27.99
N ALA A 781 67.68 -0.98 -28.58
CA ALA A 781 68.92 -0.79 -27.85
C ALA A 781 68.93 0.63 -27.24
N LYS A 782 68.91 0.71 -25.92
CA LYS A 782 69.20 1.93 -25.17
C LYS A 782 70.71 2.20 -25.19
N GLN A 783 71.51 1.14 -25.09
CA GLN A 783 72.95 1.15 -25.27
C GLN A 783 73.33 -0.06 -26.13
N GLU A 784 74.09 0.15 -27.21
CA GLU A 784 74.63 -0.92 -28.04
C GLU A 784 75.80 -1.63 -27.35
N LEU A 785 76.19 -2.82 -27.85
CA LEU A 785 77.25 -3.64 -27.25
C LEU A 785 78.56 -2.86 -27.13
N THR A 786 78.92 -2.51 -25.90
CA THR A 786 80.07 -1.68 -25.56
C THR A 786 81.06 -2.48 -24.73
N ASP A 787 82.35 -2.31 -25.03
CA ASP A 787 83.45 -2.96 -24.32
C ASP A 787 83.47 -2.60 -22.83
N THR A 788 83.46 -3.63 -21.97
CA THR A 788 83.48 -3.50 -20.51
C THR A 788 84.85 -3.11 -19.94
N SER A 789 85.94 -3.29 -20.71
CA SER A 789 87.30 -2.96 -20.28
C SER A 789 87.68 -1.47 -20.44
N GLY A 790 86.73 -0.62 -20.85
CA GLY A 790 86.89 0.83 -20.84
C GLY A 790 87.61 1.43 -22.07
N ARG A 791 87.76 0.68 -23.16
CA ARG A 791 88.37 1.19 -24.41
C ARG A 791 87.40 1.95 -25.32
N ASN A 792 86.14 2.12 -24.91
CA ASN A 792 85.06 2.77 -25.67
C ASN A 792 84.82 2.18 -27.06
N SER A 793 85.06 0.88 -27.24
CA SER A 793 84.69 0.16 -28.46
C SER A 793 83.21 -0.20 -28.41
N VAL A 794 82.45 0.24 -29.43
CA VAL A 794 81.02 -0.06 -29.59
C VAL A 794 80.84 -0.92 -30.83
N LEU A 795 80.14 -2.03 -30.68
CA LEU A 795 79.78 -2.94 -31.75
C LEU A 795 78.39 -2.55 -32.27
N HIS A 796 78.39 -1.76 -33.35
CA HIS A 796 77.16 -1.32 -34.00
C HIS A 796 76.42 -2.48 -34.65
N ASP A 797 75.08 -2.40 -34.64
CA ASP A 797 74.17 -3.36 -35.28
C ASP A 797 74.41 -4.83 -34.86
N SER A 798 75.01 -5.04 -33.69
CA SER A 798 75.52 -6.34 -33.26
C SER A 798 74.54 -7.16 -32.43
N LEU A 799 73.33 -6.63 -32.22
CA LEU A 799 72.19 -7.35 -31.66
C LEU A 799 71.08 -7.41 -32.70
N ILE A 800 70.45 -8.57 -32.86
CA ILE A 800 69.31 -8.76 -33.75
C ILE A 800 68.15 -9.43 -32.99
N PHE A 801 66.91 -9.18 -33.41
CA PHE A 801 65.74 -9.90 -32.95
C PHE A 801 65.20 -10.81 -34.06
N LYS A 802 65.16 -12.12 -33.81
CA LYS A 802 64.70 -13.14 -34.75
C LYS A 802 63.40 -13.78 -34.27
N LYS A 803 62.27 -13.41 -34.87
CA LYS A 803 60.93 -13.88 -34.44
C LYS A 803 60.70 -15.39 -34.65
N ASN A 804 61.20 -15.96 -35.74
CA ASN A 804 61.07 -17.39 -36.07
C ASN A 804 62.25 -17.85 -36.96
N ALA A 805 62.35 -19.17 -37.20
CA ALA A 805 63.47 -19.79 -37.93
C ALA A 805 63.62 -19.30 -39.38
N GLN A 806 62.55 -18.78 -40.00
CA GLN A 806 62.50 -18.37 -41.40
C GLN A 806 62.94 -16.91 -41.63
N HIS A 807 63.08 -16.12 -40.56
CA HIS A 807 63.47 -14.71 -40.63
C HIS A 807 64.98 -14.54 -40.38
N ASN A 808 65.67 -13.75 -41.19
CA ASN A 808 67.11 -13.43 -41.00
C ASN A 808 67.42 -12.54 -39.77
N GLY A 809 66.43 -12.25 -38.92
CA GLY A 809 66.50 -11.29 -37.81
C GLY A 809 66.47 -9.82 -38.25
N ASN A 810 65.97 -8.94 -37.36
CA ASN A 810 66.01 -7.49 -37.51
C ASN A 810 67.01 -6.89 -36.53
N VAL A 811 67.86 -5.98 -36.99
CA VAL A 811 68.84 -5.32 -36.13
C VAL A 811 68.14 -4.53 -35.02
N ILE A 812 68.59 -4.74 -33.78
CA ILE A 812 68.17 -3.99 -32.59
C ILE A 812 69.15 -2.82 -32.42
N ASN A 813 68.71 -1.64 -32.82
CA ASN A 813 69.42 -0.37 -32.61
C ASN A 813 68.56 0.59 -31.79
N ASN A 814 68.86 1.88 -31.79
CA ASN A 814 68.10 2.88 -31.04
C ASN A 814 66.65 3.12 -31.52
N ARG A 815 66.20 2.45 -32.58
CA ARG A 815 64.82 2.48 -33.07
C ARG A 815 64.05 1.25 -32.58
N PRO A 816 62.84 1.43 -32.00
CA PRO A 816 61.97 0.32 -31.63
C PRO A 816 61.66 -0.58 -32.83
N ILE A 817 61.75 -1.88 -32.60
CA ILE A 817 61.26 -2.91 -33.52
C ILE A 817 60.13 -3.69 -32.84
N VAL A 818 59.09 -4.00 -33.60
CA VAL A 818 57.93 -4.75 -33.08
C VAL A 818 58.30 -6.20 -32.84
N VAL A 819 58.20 -6.63 -31.59
CA VAL A 819 58.40 -8.01 -31.16
C VAL A 819 57.10 -8.79 -31.35
N TYR A 820 56.02 -8.21 -30.85
CA TYR A 820 54.68 -8.76 -30.92
C TYR A 820 53.66 -7.64 -30.96
N GLU A 821 52.62 -7.84 -31.75
CA GLU A 821 51.46 -6.98 -31.82
C GLU A 821 50.24 -7.89 -31.72
N THR A 822 49.36 -7.57 -30.77
CA THR A 822 48.17 -8.38 -30.53
C THR A 822 47.23 -8.36 -31.74
N PRO A 823 46.66 -9.51 -32.13
CA PRO A 823 45.51 -9.54 -33.03
C PRO A 823 44.26 -8.98 -32.33
N GLU A 824 43.16 -8.76 -33.09
CA GLU A 824 41.89 -8.26 -32.54
C GLU A 824 41.34 -9.10 -31.38
N ASN A 825 41.68 -10.39 -31.30
CA ASN A 825 41.32 -11.29 -30.20
C ASN A 825 42.57 -12.02 -29.68
N TYR A 826 42.97 -11.78 -28.43
CA TYR A 826 44.14 -12.40 -27.78
C TYR A 826 43.84 -12.79 -26.32
N ASP A 827 44.48 -13.81 -25.79
CA ASP A 827 44.25 -14.25 -24.41
C ASP A 827 44.76 -13.24 -23.37
N ALA A 828 44.09 -13.16 -22.22
CA ALA A 828 44.44 -12.26 -21.11
C ALA A 828 45.89 -12.44 -20.64
N VAL A 829 46.45 -13.65 -20.81
CA VAL A 829 47.86 -13.94 -20.61
C VAL A 829 48.44 -14.34 -21.96
N THR A 830 49.41 -13.57 -22.45
CA THR A 830 50.16 -13.93 -23.66
C THR A 830 51.61 -14.20 -23.27
N GLU A 831 52.06 -15.43 -23.56
CA GLU A 831 53.42 -15.89 -23.31
C GLU A 831 54.15 -16.13 -24.64
N LEU A 832 55.33 -15.55 -24.78
CA LEU A 832 56.18 -15.63 -25.97
C LEU A 832 57.48 -16.34 -25.60
N ASP A 833 57.58 -17.61 -25.97
CA ASP A 833 58.76 -18.42 -25.73
C ASP A 833 59.69 -18.44 -26.94
N PHE A 834 60.95 -18.10 -26.70
CA PHE A 834 62.01 -18.11 -27.68
C PHE A 834 63.07 -19.14 -27.28
N ALA A 835 63.27 -20.14 -28.14
CA ALA A 835 64.44 -21.02 -28.11
C ALA A 835 65.74 -20.19 -28.13
N ASN A 836 66.85 -20.80 -27.74
CA ASN A 836 68.15 -20.14 -27.64
C ASN A 836 68.65 -19.51 -28.96
N ASP A 837 68.19 -20.02 -30.10
CA ASP A 837 68.50 -19.55 -31.47
C ASP A 837 67.44 -18.59 -32.07
N LEU A 838 66.47 -18.13 -31.28
CA LEU A 838 65.40 -17.18 -31.64
C LEU A 838 65.30 -16.04 -30.61
N GLY A 839 64.58 -14.95 -30.89
CA GLY A 839 64.49 -13.75 -30.04
C GLY A 839 65.73 -12.85 -30.17
N VAL A 840 66.23 -12.25 -29.09
CA VAL A 840 67.49 -11.47 -29.09
C VAL A 840 68.69 -12.39 -29.32
N LEU A 841 69.46 -12.13 -30.38
CA LEU A 841 70.68 -12.84 -30.77
C LEU A 841 71.82 -11.84 -30.99
N MET A 842 73.07 -12.31 -30.94
CA MET A 842 74.24 -11.47 -31.21
C MET A 842 74.76 -11.73 -32.62
N GLN A 843 74.87 -10.69 -33.44
CA GLN A 843 75.36 -10.77 -34.81
C GLN A 843 76.72 -10.09 -34.90
N LEU A 844 77.76 -10.82 -35.29
CA LEU A 844 79.12 -10.27 -35.38
C LEU A 844 79.62 -10.29 -36.82
N GLY A 845 80.19 -9.17 -37.28
CA GLY A 845 80.65 -8.96 -38.66
C GLY A 845 82.06 -9.49 -38.99
N GLY A 846 82.68 -10.23 -38.06
CA GLY A 846 84.09 -10.68 -38.13
C GLY A 846 84.99 -10.01 -37.09
N PRO A 847 86.29 -10.34 -37.03
CA PRO A 847 87.18 -9.96 -35.93
C PRO A 847 87.56 -8.46 -35.88
N ASN A 848 87.21 -7.67 -36.90
CA ASN A 848 87.56 -6.26 -36.96
C ASN A 848 86.74 -5.45 -35.95
N GLY A 849 87.40 -4.88 -34.94
CA GLY A 849 86.77 -4.06 -33.89
C GLY A 849 86.33 -4.84 -32.65
N ILE A 850 86.54 -6.16 -32.62
CA ILE A 850 86.31 -7.02 -31.46
C ILE A 850 87.65 -7.29 -30.76
N TYR A 851 87.72 -7.14 -29.44
CA TYR A 851 88.92 -7.42 -28.66
C TYR A 851 88.85 -8.78 -27.97
N ALA A 852 89.94 -9.54 -28.00
CA ALA A 852 90.03 -10.79 -27.25
C ALA A 852 90.15 -10.54 -25.74
N ASN A 853 89.68 -11.51 -24.95
CA ASN A 853 89.68 -11.52 -23.48
C ASN A 853 88.99 -10.28 -22.86
N THR A 854 87.89 -9.84 -23.48
CA THR A 854 87.04 -8.77 -22.95
C THR A 854 85.58 -9.15 -23.13
N GLY A 855 84.73 -8.72 -22.20
CA GLY A 855 83.29 -8.76 -22.35
C GLY A 855 82.74 -7.49 -22.98
N TYR A 856 81.60 -7.62 -23.65
CA TYR A 856 80.77 -6.52 -24.13
C TYR A 856 79.43 -6.53 -23.41
N THR A 857 78.90 -5.36 -23.09
CA THR A 857 77.60 -5.20 -22.45
C THR A 857 76.70 -4.23 -23.24
N ALA A 858 75.40 -4.49 -23.24
CA ALA A 858 74.39 -3.63 -23.87
C ALA A 858 73.17 -3.47 -22.95
N GLU A 859 72.37 -2.44 -23.17
CA GLU A 859 71.07 -2.28 -22.50
C GLU A 859 69.95 -2.27 -23.54
N LEU A 860 68.98 -3.15 -23.39
CA LEU A 860 67.76 -3.17 -24.17
C LEU A 860 66.60 -2.59 -23.37
N GLU A 861 65.70 -1.91 -24.06
CA GLU A 861 64.41 -1.48 -23.53
C GLU A 861 63.29 -2.23 -24.26
N TRP A 862 62.47 -2.95 -23.49
CA TRP A 862 61.18 -3.47 -23.92
C TRP A 862 60.11 -2.40 -23.68
N ILE A 863 59.40 -2.03 -24.72
CA ILE A 863 58.42 -0.95 -24.72
C ILE A 863 57.06 -1.60 -24.93
N LEU A 864 56.23 -1.60 -23.89
CA LEU A 864 54.87 -2.08 -23.93
C LEU A 864 53.94 -0.87 -24.11
N THR A 865 53.24 -0.84 -25.23
CA THR A 865 52.35 0.25 -25.61
C THR A 865 50.92 -0.26 -25.74
N TYR A 866 49.96 0.43 -25.13
CA TYR A 866 48.55 0.03 -25.11
C TYR A 866 47.63 1.25 -25.05
N LYS A 867 46.39 1.06 -25.50
CA LYS A 867 45.33 2.07 -25.46
C LYS A 867 44.40 1.83 -24.29
#